data_AF-A0A800D7L0-F1
#
_entry.id   AF-A0A800D7L0-F1
#
_cell.length_a   1.000
_cell.length_b   1.000
_cell.length_c   1.000
_cell.angle_alpha   90.00
_cell.angle_beta   90.00
_cell.angle_gamma   90.00
#
_symmetry.space_group_name_H-M   'P 1'
#
loop_
_entity.id
_entity.type
_entity.pdbx_description
1 polymer ?
#
loop_
_entity_poly.entity_id
_entity_poly.type
_entity_poly.pdbx_seq_one_letter_code
_entity_poly.pdbx_strand_id
1 'polypeptide(L)'
;AAAVHLYTTLRKGAPAEDAFAVERTAVRLVFAFVVAGITFRICQPYAFQGPSFLNFSFDPRWLDNMKYIRDLISGAIDYPPSHQWTNRTAFLYPWRNMVVWGMGLPLGLTAWAGWALALVQILRGRWRQHLLPWTWATLVFLYHGPQFVKTMRYFLPMYPFLIMLGAYLLVWLWDAARSRVSGFKLTLNLEPETLKLVSGGLAVFVLVATFLWAFAFTRIYTRPHSRIQASRWIYAHIPAGATLAFEHWDDPLPLGVDGKSFEGTYKSVEMKLYDDDNEEKRRQLIEWLDRADTIILSSNRLYGSIPRLPMRYPLTTEYYRLLFAGQLGFRLEKVVTSYPNLGPLRFNDDSADEAFTVYDHPKVLIFQKTEDFSRARVEELLGRVSLDNVLRLTPKQAMAAPTGLMLSPEEWEAQQRGGTWSAMFNRRSLINRHGWLALLVWWLAVELVGLVAFPIAFVVFRNLPDRGYVLSKILGLLLVAYLAWLAASLRLLPYTRPTILLALALVALLSGCLAWRRRERIVAFWRRGWRLILINEALFAIFFLAFLLIRLGNPDLWHPAMGGEKPMDLAYLNAVMKSTYFPPYDPWFAGGYINYYYFGFVLVGTLIKLTGIVPWVAYNLTIPLLFALTAMGAFCVVYNLTERREERGEGATRDSPLPSLLSPLTRGVLGSLFVAVIGNLGEVKLILDGLVQVSGSQFRSTIPGLAMMVKVLLGLSKVLFGDQGLPFRIEWWYWNPTRVIPDTINEFPFFTFLYADLHAHGIALPLTLLALAMAVNIVKHISDKGLGMRDEGAGMPGPSSLIPDPYPLFPSISYDLGNFLVFSLVLGALRPTNTWDYPTYLLIALGALAIREVQRRGRVDRAGLWAVAWRFGLIVVLSALLFWPYQARYAAAYTSLELWKGARTKLMDYLVVHGFFLFILVTFLGVEAQRWVNQERDAWREWLRAWVPLAPYVIGFLALLTLLFALKHLWLFLFLLPLLGLAGLLLLREAPPERRFVLGLILVGLALSLGVEVVVLKGDIGRMNTAFKFYLQIWVL
;
A
#
# COMPACT_ATOMS: atom_id res chain seq x y z
N ALA A 1 -5.86 31.06 13.91
CA ALA A 1 -5.05 31.82 12.92
C ALA A 1 -5.14 31.24 11.51
N ALA A 2 -4.70 30.01 11.23
CA ALA A 2 -4.75 29.40 9.89
C ALA A 2 -6.18 29.23 9.33
N ALA A 3 -7.16 28.84 10.16
CA ALA A 3 -8.57 28.81 9.76
C ALA A 3 -9.13 30.20 9.41
N VAL A 4 -8.64 31.25 10.08
CA VAL A 4 -9.04 32.65 9.85
C VAL A 4 -8.35 33.22 8.60
N HIS A 5 -7.12 32.80 8.31
CA HIS A 5 -6.42 33.14 7.07
C HIS A 5 -7.03 32.41 5.87
N LEU A 6 -7.35 31.11 5.99
CA LEU A 6 -8.08 30.37 4.96
C LEU A 6 -9.46 30.97 4.69
N TYR A 7 -10.16 31.39 5.76
CA TYR A 7 -11.44 32.10 5.69
C TYR A 7 -11.32 33.45 4.97
N THR A 8 -10.29 34.23 5.27
CA THR A 8 -10.07 35.55 4.63
C THR A 8 -9.58 35.45 3.19
N THR A 9 -8.81 34.42 2.84
CA THR A 9 -8.37 34.16 1.47
C THR A 9 -9.50 33.61 0.59
N LEU A 10 -10.38 32.76 1.14
CA LEU A 10 -11.60 32.31 0.45
C LEU A 10 -12.61 33.46 0.24
N ARG A 11 -12.65 34.43 1.16
CA ARG A 11 -13.52 35.62 1.10
C ARG A 11 -13.10 36.64 0.05
N LYS A 12 -11.81 36.70 -0.32
CA LYS A 12 -11.29 37.69 -1.29
C LYS A 12 -11.60 37.38 -2.76
N GLY A 13 -12.22 36.24 -3.08
CA GLY A 13 -12.54 35.84 -4.46
C GLY A 13 -13.96 35.28 -4.68
N ALA A 14 -14.84 35.32 -3.67
CA ALA A 14 -16.20 34.77 -3.76
C ALA A 14 -17.26 35.89 -3.67
N PRO A 15 -18.36 35.85 -4.44
CA PRO A 15 -19.49 36.77 -4.29
C PRO A 15 -19.99 36.82 -2.83
N ALA A 16 -20.49 37.98 -2.39
CA ALA A 16 -20.92 38.21 -1.00
C ALA A 16 -21.95 37.18 -0.47
N GLU A 17 -22.70 36.54 -1.35
CA GLU A 17 -23.66 35.47 -1.02
C GLU A 17 -22.99 34.17 -0.53
N ASP A 18 -21.79 33.82 -1.03
CA ASP A 18 -21.08 32.57 -0.70
C ASP A 18 -20.39 32.65 0.67
N ALA A 19 -19.89 33.82 1.07
CA ALA A 19 -19.25 34.03 2.37
C ALA A 19 -20.24 33.88 3.54
N PHE A 20 -21.47 34.39 3.35
CA PHE A 20 -22.55 34.28 4.32
C PHE A 20 -23.03 32.83 4.50
N ALA A 21 -22.93 32.01 3.44
CA ALA A 21 -23.26 30.58 3.48
C ALA A 21 -22.21 29.77 4.26
N VAL A 22 -20.92 30.09 4.13
CA VAL A 22 -19.84 29.42 4.88
C VAL A 22 -19.95 29.70 6.37
N GLU A 23 -20.18 30.97 6.75
CA GLU A 23 -20.35 31.37 8.15
C GLU A 23 -21.57 30.69 8.79
N ARG A 24 -22.73 30.72 8.11
CA ARG A 24 -23.93 29.98 8.55
C ARG A 24 -23.69 28.48 8.69
N THR A 25 -22.93 27.88 7.77
CA THR A 25 -22.61 26.46 7.81
C THR A 25 -21.71 26.15 9.00
N ALA A 26 -20.68 26.95 9.25
CA ALA A 26 -19.81 26.80 10.41
C ALA A 26 -20.58 26.95 11.73
N VAL A 27 -21.45 27.96 11.85
CA VAL A 27 -22.30 28.16 13.04
C VAL A 27 -23.23 26.97 13.25
N ARG A 28 -23.87 26.46 12.19
CA ARG A 28 -24.74 25.28 12.27
C ARG A 28 -23.98 24.01 12.66
N LEU A 29 -22.75 23.83 12.17
CA LEU A 29 -21.90 22.71 12.55
C LEU A 29 -21.46 22.79 14.01
N VAL A 30 -21.05 23.97 14.47
CA VAL A 30 -20.71 24.19 15.89
C VAL A 30 -21.93 23.94 16.77
N PHE A 31 -23.09 24.48 16.41
CA PHE A 31 -24.33 24.24 17.14
C PHE A 31 -24.68 22.75 17.18
N ALA A 32 -24.61 22.05 16.04
CA ALA A 32 -24.84 20.61 15.98
C ALA A 32 -23.84 19.82 16.85
N PHE A 33 -22.57 20.22 16.88
CA PHE A 33 -21.55 19.59 17.71
C PHE A 33 -21.80 19.81 19.21
N VAL A 34 -22.21 21.03 19.60
CA VAL A 34 -22.58 21.35 20.99
C VAL A 34 -23.81 20.54 21.41
N VAL A 35 -24.86 20.52 20.58
CA VAL A 35 -26.06 19.72 20.84
C VAL A 35 -25.69 18.24 20.96
N ALA A 36 -24.89 17.70 20.03
CA ALA A 36 -24.43 16.32 20.08
C ALA A 36 -23.62 16.02 21.36
N GLY A 37 -22.74 16.94 21.79
CA GLY A 37 -21.97 16.81 23.02
C GLY A 37 -22.85 16.80 24.27
N ILE A 38 -23.86 17.69 24.33
CA ILE A 38 -24.84 17.72 25.42
C ILE A 38 -25.71 16.46 25.42
N THR A 39 -26.23 16.05 24.26
CA THR A 39 -26.99 14.81 24.12
C THR A 39 -26.15 13.61 24.55
N PHE A 40 -24.89 13.52 24.13
CA PHE A 40 -24.00 12.44 24.54
C PHE A 40 -23.73 12.46 26.05
N ARG A 41 -23.56 13.65 26.66
CA ARG A 41 -23.42 13.79 28.12
C ARG A 41 -24.64 13.26 28.88
N ILE A 42 -25.84 13.56 28.40
CA ILE A 42 -27.11 13.14 29.01
C ILE A 42 -27.36 11.64 28.79
N CYS A 43 -27.19 11.16 27.56
CA CYS A 43 -27.55 9.79 27.18
C CYS A 43 -26.47 8.76 27.50
N GLN A 44 -25.21 9.17 27.73
CA GLN A 44 -24.09 8.30 28.08
C GLN A 44 -23.31 8.84 29.30
N PRO A 45 -23.95 8.94 30.47
CA PRO A 45 -23.33 9.58 31.63
C PRO A 45 -22.10 8.84 32.14
N TYR A 46 -22.05 7.51 31.98
CA TYR A 46 -20.94 6.63 32.37
C TYR A 46 -19.66 6.82 31.54
N ALA A 47 -19.73 7.54 30.42
CA ALA A 47 -18.54 7.87 29.64
C ALA A 47 -17.65 8.90 30.35
N PHE A 48 -18.16 9.59 31.38
CA PHE A 48 -17.53 10.74 32.00
C PHE A 48 -17.24 10.52 33.49
N GLN A 49 -16.21 11.20 34.02
CA GLN A 49 -15.80 11.08 35.41
C GLN A 49 -16.69 11.86 36.38
N GLY A 50 -17.10 11.19 37.45
CA GLY A 50 -17.78 11.80 38.58
C GLY A 50 -19.22 12.25 38.29
N PRO A 51 -19.95 12.72 39.32
CA PRO A 51 -21.37 13.03 39.22
C PRO A 51 -21.66 14.39 38.57
N SER A 52 -20.66 15.27 38.40
CA SER A 52 -20.86 16.63 37.88
C SER A 52 -21.20 16.64 36.40
N PHE A 53 -22.34 17.23 36.03
CA PHE A 53 -22.77 17.36 34.64
C PHE A 53 -21.74 18.12 33.77
N LEU A 54 -21.05 19.11 34.34
CA LEU A 54 -20.10 19.97 33.63
C LEU A 54 -18.71 19.34 33.44
N ASN A 55 -18.44 18.16 34.03
CA ASN A 55 -17.19 17.45 33.81
C ASN A 55 -17.26 16.61 32.52
N PHE A 56 -16.55 17.05 31.47
CA PHE A 56 -16.44 16.33 30.18
C PHE A 56 -15.18 15.46 30.09
N SER A 57 -14.47 15.23 31.20
CA SER A 57 -13.33 14.31 31.23
C SER A 57 -13.83 12.86 31.14
N PHE A 58 -13.28 12.08 30.21
CA PHE A 58 -13.69 10.69 30.01
C PHE A 58 -13.29 9.79 31.21
N ASP A 59 -14.18 8.88 31.61
CA ASP A 59 -13.89 7.83 32.59
C ASP A 59 -12.83 6.87 31.98
N PRO A 60 -11.71 6.60 32.67
CA PRO A 60 -10.67 5.70 32.16
C PRO A 60 -11.20 4.30 31.87
N ARG A 61 -12.13 3.78 32.67
CA ARG A 61 -12.77 2.47 32.44
C ARG A 61 -13.57 2.46 31.15
N TRP A 62 -14.25 3.57 30.84
CA TRP A 62 -14.96 3.69 29.57
C TRP A 62 -14.00 3.72 28.39
N LEU A 63 -12.89 4.46 28.48
CA LEU A 63 -11.85 4.48 27.45
C LEU A 63 -11.24 3.09 27.24
N ASP A 64 -10.94 2.37 28.32
CA ASP A 64 -10.41 1.01 28.28
C ASP A 64 -11.42 0.02 27.68
N ASN A 65 -12.70 0.13 28.02
CA ASN A 65 -13.77 -0.65 27.41
C ASN A 65 -13.90 -0.36 25.91
N MET A 66 -13.86 0.91 25.50
CA MET A 66 -13.91 1.30 24.09
C MET A 66 -12.69 0.79 23.32
N LYS A 67 -11.51 0.81 23.94
CA LYS A 67 -10.28 0.24 23.38
C LYS A 67 -10.42 -1.28 23.22
N TYR A 68 -10.90 -1.98 24.24
CA TYR A 68 -11.15 -3.42 24.21
C TYR A 68 -12.16 -3.81 23.12
N ILE A 69 -13.29 -3.09 23.01
CA ILE A 69 -14.31 -3.30 21.97
C ILE A 69 -13.72 -3.05 20.58
N ARG A 70 -12.92 -1.99 20.39
CA ARG A 70 -12.23 -1.73 19.12
C ARG A 70 -11.28 -2.88 18.76
N ASP A 71 -10.54 -3.39 19.74
CA ASP A 71 -9.57 -4.46 19.52
C ASP A 71 -10.28 -5.80 19.20
N LEU A 72 -11.45 -6.08 19.80
CA LEU A 72 -12.35 -7.18 19.40
C LEU A 72 -12.90 -7.01 17.96
N ILE A 73 -13.48 -5.85 17.64
CA ILE A 73 -14.09 -5.58 16.31
C ILE A 73 -13.03 -5.62 15.19
N SER A 74 -11.79 -5.23 15.51
CA SER A 74 -10.68 -5.24 14.55
C SER A 74 -10.04 -6.62 14.36
N GLY A 75 -10.47 -7.63 15.12
CA GLY A 75 -9.89 -8.98 15.12
C GLY A 75 -8.47 -9.03 15.72
N ALA A 76 -8.10 -8.05 16.54
CA ALA A 76 -6.80 -8.01 17.22
C ALA A 76 -6.77 -8.94 18.43
N ILE A 77 -7.92 -9.15 19.06
CA ILE A 77 -8.10 -10.11 20.15
C ILE A 77 -8.68 -11.39 19.56
N ASP A 78 -8.04 -12.51 19.85
CA ASP A 78 -8.55 -13.83 19.51
C ASP A 78 -9.71 -14.20 20.45
N TYR A 79 -10.92 -14.26 19.91
CA TYR A 79 -12.15 -14.49 20.64
C TYR A 79 -13.05 -15.43 19.83
N PRO A 80 -13.52 -16.58 20.35
CA PRO A 80 -14.20 -17.59 19.54
C PRO A 80 -15.38 -17.08 18.69
N PRO A 81 -16.31 -16.22 19.19
CA PRO A 81 -17.35 -15.64 18.35
C PRO A 81 -16.84 -14.82 17.15
N SER A 82 -15.59 -14.37 17.18
CA SER A 82 -14.97 -13.64 16.07
C SER A 82 -14.49 -14.56 14.93
N HIS A 83 -14.39 -15.88 15.15
CA HIS A 83 -13.90 -16.85 14.16
C HIS A 83 -14.83 -16.96 12.94
N GLN A 84 -16.13 -16.68 13.11
CA GLN A 84 -17.13 -16.67 12.03
C GLN A 84 -16.82 -15.68 10.89
N TRP A 85 -16.05 -14.63 11.19
CA TRP A 85 -15.70 -13.56 10.24
C TRP A 85 -14.52 -13.94 9.34
N THR A 86 -13.79 -15.00 9.68
CA THR A 86 -12.67 -15.52 8.88
C THR A 86 -13.13 -15.89 7.47
N ASN A 87 -12.32 -15.51 6.47
CA ASN A 87 -12.56 -15.84 5.07
C ASN A 87 -13.94 -15.37 4.54
N ARG A 88 -14.39 -14.18 4.99
CA ARG A 88 -15.57 -13.48 4.46
C ARG A 88 -15.13 -12.32 3.57
N THR A 89 -15.58 -12.31 2.32
CA THR A 89 -15.23 -11.28 1.33
C THR A 89 -15.75 -9.90 1.76
N ALA A 90 -14.84 -8.91 1.87
CA ALA A 90 -15.19 -7.53 2.16
C ALA A 90 -16.19 -6.97 1.14
N PHE A 91 -17.11 -6.12 1.58
CA PHE A 91 -18.25 -5.56 0.83
C PHE A 91 -19.28 -6.59 0.33
N LEU A 92 -18.85 -7.69 -0.31
CA LEU A 92 -19.72 -8.68 -0.92
C LEU A 92 -20.53 -9.48 0.12
N TYR A 93 -19.87 -9.93 1.20
CA TYR A 93 -20.55 -10.67 2.27
C TYR A 93 -21.67 -9.85 2.95
N PRO A 94 -21.42 -8.63 3.45
CA PRO A 94 -22.49 -7.83 4.05
C PRO A 94 -23.55 -7.43 3.02
N TRP A 95 -23.15 -7.07 1.78
CA TRP A 95 -24.10 -6.74 0.71
C TRP A 95 -25.06 -7.90 0.42
N ARG A 96 -24.54 -9.13 0.26
CA ARG A 96 -25.36 -10.33 0.04
C ARG A 96 -26.34 -10.55 1.17
N ASN A 97 -25.89 -10.45 2.42
CA ASN A 97 -26.75 -10.63 3.58
C ASN A 97 -27.85 -9.55 3.64
N MET A 98 -27.53 -8.29 3.39
CA MET A 98 -28.50 -7.21 3.37
C MET A 98 -29.56 -7.39 2.26
N VAL A 99 -29.14 -7.81 1.06
CA VAL A 99 -30.03 -7.95 -0.10
C VAL A 99 -30.87 -9.23 -0.03
N VAL A 100 -30.26 -10.37 0.29
CA VAL A 100 -30.96 -11.66 0.28
C VAL A 100 -31.84 -11.82 1.51
N TRP A 101 -31.30 -11.53 2.71
CA TRP A 101 -31.96 -11.83 3.99
C TRP A 101 -32.54 -10.58 4.65
N GLY A 102 -31.80 -9.48 4.69
CA GLY A 102 -32.21 -8.27 5.40
C GLY A 102 -33.46 -7.60 4.81
N MET A 103 -33.36 -7.15 3.56
CA MET A 103 -34.47 -6.48 2.83
C MET A 103 -35.34 -7.45 2.02
N GLY A 104 -34.82 -8.64 1.74
CA GLY A 104 -35.38 -9.54 0.72
C GLY A 104 -34.98 -9.11 -0.70
N LEU A 105 -34.88 -10.09 -1.61
CA LEU A 105 -34.34 -9.88 -2.97
C LEU A 105 -34.98 -8.71 -3.74
N PRO A 106 -36.32 -8.57 -3.81
CA PRO A 106 -36.94 -7.52 -4.63
C PRO A 106 -36.63 -6.11 -4.11
N LEU A 107 -36.76 -5.87 -2.81
CA LEU A 107 -36.45 -4.58 -2.20
C LEU A 107 -34.96 -4.29 -2.23
N GLY A 108 -34.13 -5.29 -1.89
CA GLY A 108 -32.68 -5.13 -1.83
C GLY A 108 -32.09 -4.74 -3.19
N LEU A 109 -32.48 -5.43 -4.27
CA LEU A 109 -32.02 -5.09 -5.62
C LEU A 109 -32.54 -3.72 -6.08
N THR A 110 -33.80 -3.40 -5.79
CA THR A 110 -34.41 -2.11 -6.13
C THR A 110 -33.71 -0.95 -5.40
N ALA A 111 -33.37 -1.13 -4.13
CA ALA A 111 -32.66 -0.14 -3.34
C ALA A 111 -31.25 0.18 -3.89
N TRP A 112 -30.49 -0.85 -4.26
CA TRP A 112 -29.15 -0.67 -4.85
C TRP A 112 -29.21 -0.12 -6.28
N ALA A 113 -30.21 -0.50 -7.06
CA ALA A 113 -30.46 0.13 -8.36
C ALA A 113 -30.84 1.62 -8.21
N GLY A 114 -31.63 1.97 -7.20
CA GLY A 114 -31.96 3.36 -6.87
C GLY A 114 -30.74 4.16 -6.41
N TRP A 115 -29.84 3.54 -5.64
CA TRP A 115 -28.55 4.13 -5.30
C TRP A 115 -27.68 4.42 -6.53
N ALA A 116 -27.62 3.50 -7.50
CA ALA A 116 -26.89 3.72 -8.76
C ALA A 116 -27.53 4.83 -9.61
N LEU A 117 -28.86 4.87 -9.71
CA LEU A 117 -29.57 5.95 -10.39
C LEU A 117 -29.29 7.30 -9.74
N ALA A 118 -29.31 7.38 -8.41
CA ALA A 118 -29.00 8.60 -7.68
C ALA A 118 -27.59 9.11 -7.97
N LEU A 119 -26.59 8.22 -8.09
CA LEU A 119 -25.25 8.61 -8.55
C LEU A 119 -25.29 9.21 -9.96
N VAL A 120 -25.99 8.57 -10.90
CA VAL A 120 -26.15 9.11 -12.26
C VAL A 120 -26.81 10.48 -12.25
N GLN A 121 -27.84 10.70 -11.43
CA GLN A 121 -28.51 11.99 -11.31
C GLN A 121 -27.61 13.06 -10.67
N ILE A 122 -26.79 12.71 -9.69
CA ILE A 122 -25.75 13.59 -9.12
C ILE A 122 -24.77 14.02 -10.21
N LEU A 123 -24.25 13.05 -10.98
CA LEU A 123 -23.30 13.30 -12.07
C LEU A 123 -23.91 14.12 -13.22
N ARG A 124 -25.23 14.06 -13.41
CA ARG A 124 -26.00 14.89 -14.35
C ARG A 124 -26.38 16.27 -13.81
N GLY A 125 -25.91 16.65 -12.63
CA GLY A 125 -26.14 17.98 -12.05
C GLY A 125 -27.36 18.10 -11.14
N ARG A 126 -28.16 17.04 -10.94
CA ARG A 126 -29.30 17.02 -9.99
C ARG A 126 -28.89 16.65 -8.57
N TRP A 127 -27.69 17.06 -8.16
CA TRP A 127 -27.06 16.61 -6.92
C TRP A 127 -27.82 17.02 -5.65
N ARG A 128 -28.50 18.18 -5.63
CA ARG A 128 -29.19 18.70 -4.44
C ARG A 128 -30.23 17.75 -3.84
N GLN A 129 -30.88 16.94 -4.68
CA GLN A 129 -31.94 16.02 -4.26
C GLN A 129 -31.41 14.67 -3.74
N HIS A 130 -30.20 14.28 -4.17
CA HIS A 130 -29.68 12.94 -3.97
C HIS A 130 -28.43 12.89 -3.10
N LEU A 131 -27.70 14.00 -3.00
CA LEU A 131 -26.37 14.02 -2.39
C LEU A 131 -26.41 13.53 -0.94
N LEU A 132 -27.35 14.00 -0.13
CA LEU A 132 -27.43 13.62 1.30
C LEU A 132 -27.73 12.11 1.51
N PRO A 133 -28.83 11.55 0.99
CA PRO A 133 -29.13 10.12 1.18
C PRO A 133 -28.09 9.21 0.52
N TRP A 134 -27.58 9.61 -0.65
CA TRP A 134 -26.54 8.86 -1.34
C TRP A 134 -25.24 8.87 -0.55
N THR A 135 -24.81 10.04 -0.03
CA THR A 135 -23.58 10.17 0.76
C THR A 135 -23.68 9.37 2.06
N TRP A 136 -24.80 9.45 2.79
CA TRP A 136 -24.97 8.69 4.02
C TRP A 136 -24.90 7.17 3.78
N ALA A 137 -25.69 6.64 2.84
CA ALA A 137 -25.67 5.21 2.51
C ALA A 137 -24.29 4.74 2.05
N THR A 138 -23.62 5.56 1.23
CA THR A 138 -22.28 5.25 0.71
C THR A 138 -21.21 5.28 1.81
N LEU A 139 -21.21 6.29 2.68
CA LEU A 139 -20.22 6.40 3.75
C LEU A 139 -20.36 5.27 4.77
N VAL A 140 -21.59 4.92 5.17
CA VAL A 140 -21.85 3.79 6.09
C VAL A 140 -21.36 2.49 5.46
N PHE A 141 -21.68 2.24 4.19
CA PHE A 141 -21.26 1.03 3.49
C PHE A 141 -19.73 0.96 3.30
N LEU A 142 -19.10 2.07 2.91
CA LEU A 142 -17.65 2.12 2.72
C LEU A 142 -16.87 2.06 4.04
N TYR A 143 -17.45 2.55 5.14
CA TYR A 143 -16.82 2.50 6.46
C TYR A 143 -16.89 1.10 7.09
N HIS A 144 -18.06 0.45 7.07
CA HIS A 144 -18.24 -0.88 7.68
C HIS A 144 -17.85 -2.04 6.74
N GLY A 145 -18.00 -1.87 5.43
CA GLY A 145 -17.72 -2.90 4.42
C GLY A 145 -16.34 -3.58 4.51
N PRO A 146 -15.23 -2.85 4.76
CA PRO A 146 -13.90 -3.44 4.88
C PRO A 146 -13.54 -3.88 6.31
N GLN A 147 -14.37 -3.63 7.32
CA GLN A 147 -14.05 -3.98 8.70
C GLN A 147 -14.00 -5.51 8.90
N PHE A 148 -13.29 -5.96 9.94
CA PHE A 148 -13.15 -7.39 10.22
C PHE A 148 -14.50 -8.01 10.60
N VAL A 149 -15.21 -7.44 11.59
CA VAL A 149 -16.61 -7.78 11.88
C VAL A 149 -17.53 -7.17 10.81
N LYS A 150 -18.41 -8.00 10.23
CA LYS A 150 -19.25 -7.61 9.07
C LYS A 150 -20.72 -7.96 9.27
N THR A 151 -21.22 -7.89 10.51
CA THR A 151 -22.61 -8.21 10.81
C THR A 151 -23.57 -7.27 10.11
N MET A 152 -24.70 -7.80 9.63
CA MET A 152 -25.75 -7.02 8.98
C MET A 152 -26.26 -5.87 9.88
N ARG A 153 -26.24 -6.08 11.21
CA ARG A 153 -26.71 -5.11 12.21
C ARG A 153 -26.00 -3.75 12.11
N TYR A 154 -24.72 -3.72 11.75
CA TYR A 154 -23.96 -2.47 11.62
C TYR A 154 -24.36 -1.64 10.39
N PHE A 155 -25.04 -2.26 9.43
CA PHE A 155 -25.54 -1.58 8.24
C PHE A 155 -26.99 -1.09 8.40
N LEU A 156 -27.68 -1.36 9.51
CA LEU A 156 -29.04 -0.88 9.74
C LEU A 156 -29.22 0.65 9.53
N PRO A 157 -28.28 1.53 9.94
CA PRO A 157 -28.44 2.97 9.74
C PRO A 157 -28.54 3.43 8.28
N MET A 158 -28.16 2.61 7.29
CA MET A 158 -28.31 2.95 5.87
C MET A 158 -29.59 2.41 5.22
N TYR A 159 -30.32 1.49 5.87
CA TYR A 159 -31.52 0.86 5.29
C TYR A 159 -32.60 1.89 4.92
N PRO A 160 -32.98 2.86 5.78
CA PRO A 160 -34.02 3.83 5.43
C PRO A 160 -33.67 4.65 4.18
N PHE A 161 -32.40 5.04 4.04
CA PHE A 161 -31.91 5.82 2.90
C PHE A 161 -31.88 4.99 1.63
N LEU A 162 -31.43 3.74 1.71
CA LEU A 162 -31.47 2.80 0.59
C LEU A 162 -32.90 2.52 0.12
N ILE A 163 -33.83 2.30 1.05
CA ILE A 163 -35.26 2.08 0.74
C ILE A 163 -35.86 3.33 0.10
N MET A 164 -35.53 4.53 0.60
CA MET A 164 -35.96 5.79 0.00
C MET A 164 -35.42 5.97 -1.43
N LEU A 165 -34.18 5.59 -1.69
CA LEU A 165 -33.59 5.61 -3.03
C LEU A 165 -34.23 4.56 -3.96
N GLY A 166 -34.59 3.39 -3.43
CA GLY A 166 -35.35 2.38 -4.15
C GLY A 166 -36.77 2.86 -4.51
N ALA A 167 -37.46 3.50 -3.56
CA ALA A 167 -38.75 4.13 -3.80
C ALA A 167 -38.65 5.23 -4.87
N TYR A 168 -37.60 6.06 -4.80
CA TYR A 168 -37.32 7.07 -5.83
C TYR A 168 -37.13 6.43 -7.21
N LEU A 169 -36.42 5.31 -7.34
CA LEU A 169 -36.29 4.60 -8.62
C LEU A 169 -37.64 4.18 -9.19
N LEU A 170 -38.52 3.59 -8.36
CA LEU A 170 -39.84 3.15 -8.79
C LEU A 170 -40.71 4.33 -9.27
N VAL A 171 -40.72 5.43 -8.51
CA VAL A 171 -41.43 6.66 -8.89
C VAL A 171 -40.81 7.28 -10.15
N TRP A 172 -39.48 7.30 -10.25
CA TRP A 172 -38.77 7.83 -11.41
C TRP A 172 -39.08 7.03 -12.69
N LEU A 173 -39.15 5.69 -12.60
CA LEU A 173 -39.56 4.84 -13.73
C LEU A 173 -41.01 5.09 -14.13
N TRP A 174 -41.91 5.25 -13.16
CA TRP A 174 -43.31 5.60 -13.40
C TRP A 174 -43.48 6.97 -14.08
N ASP A 175 -42.78 7.99 -13.58
CA ASP A 175 -42.82 9.35 -14.14
C ASP A 175 -42.19 9.39 -15.55
N ALA A 176 -41.11 8.65 -15.78
CA ALA A 176 -40.50 8.49 -17.10
C ALA A 176 -41.44 7.80 -18.10
N ALA A 177 -42.27 6.86 -17.63
CA ALA A 177 -43.31 6.23 -18.45
C ALA A 177 -44.49 7.19 -18.75
N ARG A 178 -44.76 8.13 -17.85
CA ARG A 178 -45.91 9.06 -17.95
C ARG A 178 -45.61 10.32 -18.76
N SER A 179 -44.41 10.84 -18.67
CA SER A 179 -44.00 12.10 -19.29
C SER A 179 -43.04 11.82 -20.46
N ARG A 180 -43.36 12.30 -21.68
CA ARG A 180 -42.41 12.33 -22.82
C ARG A 180 -41.19 13.25 -22.56
N VAL A 181 -40.93 13.64 -21.32
CA VAL A 181 -39.97 14.68 -20.93
C VAL A 181 -39.06 14.18 -19.81
N SER A 182 -38.03 13.43 -20.18
CA SER A 182 -36.73 13.59 -19.52
C SER A 182 -35.64 13.19 -20.52
N GLY A 183 -34.51 13.90 -20.53
CA GLY A 183 -33.40 13.77 -21.49
C GLY A 183 -32.60 12.46 -21.41
N PHE A 184 -33.29 11.33 -21.20
CA PHE A 184 -32.74 9.99 -21.21
C PHE A 184 -33.56 9.12 -22.16
N LYS A 185 -33.08 8.94 -23.39
CA LYS A 185 -33.58 7.90 -24.29
C LYS A 185 -33.14 6.55 -23.73
N LEU A 186 -33.96 5.96 -22.86
CA LEU A 186 -33.83 4.54 -22.56
C LEU A 186 -34.19 3.82 -23.87
N THR A 187 -33.22 3.19 -24.53
CA THR A 187 -33.37 2.39 -25.75
C THR A 187 -34.11 1.09 -25.46
N LEU A 188 -35.26 1.16 -24.79
CA LEU A 188 -36.22 0.08 -24.75
C LEU A 188 -37.27 0.42 -25.82
N ASN A 189 -37.29 -0.32 -26.92
CA ASN A 189 -38.30 -0.24 -27.98
C ASN A 189 -39.65 -0.78 -27.48
N LEU A 190 -40.19 -0.19 -26.42
CA LEU A 190 -41.48 -0.56 -25.84
C LEU A 190 -42.46 0.59 -25.99
N GLU A 191 -43.71 0.27 -26.31
CA GLU A 191 -44.78 1.26 -26.37
C GLU A 191 -44.98 1.93 -25.00
N PRO A 192 -45.33 3.24 -24.96
CA PRO A 192 -45.50 3.98 -23.71
C PRO A 192 -46.51 3.37 -22.74
N GLU A 193 -47.57 2.74 -23.25
CA GLU A 193 -48.57 2.05 -22.41
C GLU A 193 -48.00 0.80 -21.75
N THR A 194 -47.22 0.02 -22.50
CA THR A 194 -46.47 -1.14 -21.98
C THR A 194 -45.47 -0.70 -20.92
N LEU A 195 -44.77 0.42 -21.12
CA LEU A 195 -43.81 0.95 -20.14
C LEU A 195 -44.48 1.39 -18.82
N LYS A 196 -45.69 1.96 -18.91
CA LYS A 196 -46.51 2.31 -17.72
C LYS A 196 -46.96 1.05 -16.98
N LEU A 197 -47.46 0.05 -17.71
CA LEU A 197 -47.91 -1.21 -17.12
C LEU A 197 -46.76 -1.98 -16.47
N VAL A 198 -45.59 -1.99 -17.11
CA VAL A 198 -44.36 -2.61 -16.57
C VAL A 198 -43.83 -1.85 -15.34
N SER A 199 -43.77 -0.53 -15.37
CA SER A 199 -43.26 0.28 -14.23
C SER A 199 -44.20 0.22 -13.02
N GLY A 200 -45.52 0.32 -13.25
CA GLY A 200 -46.53 0.14 -12.20
C GLY A 200 -46.55 -1.29 -11.66
N GLY A 201 -46.48 -2.28 -12.56
CA GLY A 201 -46.39 -3.69 -12.20
C GLY A 201 -45.14 -4.00 -11.37
N LEU A 202 -43.99 -3.42 -11.73
CA LEU A 202 -42.75 -3.53 -10.96
C LEU A 202 -42.89 -2.91 -9.56
N ALA A 203 -43.50 -1.73 -9.44
CA ALA A 203 -43.72 -1.09 -8.14
C ALA A 203 -44.64 -1.92 -7.23
N VAL A 204 -45.75 -2.43 -7.77
CA VAL A 204 -46.67 -3.33 -7.06
C VAL A 204 -45.96 -4.62 -6.67
N PHE A 205 -45.19 -5.22 -7.60
CA PHE A 205 -44.41 -6.42 -7.33
C PHE A 205 -43.43 -6.22 -6.18
N VAL A 206 -42.63 -5.14 -6.20
CA VAL A 206 -41.66 -4.85 -5.13
C VAL A 206 -42.38 -4.67 -3.80
N LEU A 207 -43.48 -3.92 -3.75
CA LEU A 207 -44.27 -3.72 -2.52
C LEU A 207 -44.86 -5.03 -1.98
N VAL A 208 -45.56 -5.79 -2.82
CA VAL A 208 -46.19 -7.06 -2.43
C VAL A 208 -45.13 -8.07 -2.01
N ALA A 209 -44.05 -8.21 -2.77
CA ALA A 209 -42.99 -9.16 -2.43
C ALA A 209 -42.23 -8.77 -1.15
N THR A 210 -42.05 -7.46 -0.89
CA THR A 210 -41.50 -6.97 0.39
C THR A 210 -42.42 -7.33 1.55
N PHE A 211 -43.73 -7.10 1.40
CA PHE A 211 -44.72 -7.46 2.41
C PHE A 211 -44.72 -8.97 2.65
N LEU A 212 -44.72 -9.78 1.59
CA LEU A 212 -44.69 -11.23 1.68
C LEU A 212 -43.41 -11.72 2.38
N TRP A 213 -42.25 -11.13 2.09
CA TRP A 213 -41.01 -11.46 2.80
C TRP A 213 -41.09 -11.12 4.29
N ALA A 214 -41.52 -9.90 4.64
CA ALA A 214 -41.68 -9.48 6.02
C ALA A 214 -42.70 -10.35 6.78
N PHE A 215 -43.83 -10.67 6.14
CA PHE A 215 -44.82 -11.58 6.67
C PHE A 215 -44.21 -12.97 6.90
N ALA A 216 -43.51 -13.53 5.91
CA ALA A 216 -42.85 -14.83 6.02
C ALA A 216 -41.85 -14.89 7.19
N PHE A 217 -41.06 -13.84 7.37
CA PHE A 217 -40.08 -13.75 8.45
C PHE A 217 -40.76 -13.66 9.82
N THR A 218 -41.76 -12.79 10.00
CA THR A 218 -42.45 -12.65 11.29
C THR A 218 -43.16 -13.93 11.76
N ARG A 219 -43.48 -14.86 10.86
CA ARG A 219 -44.03 -16.19 11.21
C ARG A 219 -43.10 -17.03 12.09
N ILE A 220 -41.79 -16.77 12.10
CA ILE A 220 -40.88 -17.50 13.00
C ILE A 220 -41.29 -17.36 14.46
N TYR A 221 -41.79 -16.18 14.86
CA TYR A 221 -42.23 -15.85 16.22
C TYR A 221 -43.62 -16.38 16.59
N THR A 222 -44.38 -16.92 15.62
CA THR A 222 -45.68 -17.55 15.89
C THR A 222 -45.56 -19.02 16.29
N ARG A 223 -44.34 -19.56 16.26
CA ARG A 223 -44.01 -20.94 16.63
C ARG A 223 -43.12 -20.92 17.87
N PRO A 224 -43.16 -21.95 18.73
CA PRO A 224 -42.24 -22.02 19.86
C PRO A 224 -40.78 -21.99 19.37
N HIS A 225 -39.88 -21.38 20.14
CA HIS A 225 -38.47 -21.30 19.80
C HIS A 225 -37.86 -22.70 19.54
N SER A 226 -36.99 -22.84 18.54
CA SER A 226 -36.43 -24.15 18.12
C SER A 226 -35.80 -24.92 19.29
N ARG A 227 -35.09 -24.22 20.20
CA ARG A 227 -34.48 -24.84 21.39
C ARG A 227 -35.52 -25.34 22.41
N ILE A 228 -36.66 -24.68 22.55
CA ILE A 228 -37.76 -25.14 23.39
C ILE A 228 -38.38 -26.41 22.78
N GLN A 229 -38.63 -26.39 21.47
CA GLN A 229 -39.14 -27.56 20.74
C GLN A 229 -38.18 -28.76 20.83
N ALA A 230 -36.88 -28.53 20.68
CA ALA A 230 -35.85 -29.55 20.84
C ALA A 230 -35.82 -30.10 22.28
N SER A 231 -35.92 -29.24 23.28
CA SER A 231 -35.93 -29.65 24.70
C SER A 231 -37.11 -30.54 25.03
N ARG A 232 -38.32 -30.17 24.57
CA ARG A 232 -39.53 -31.01 24.69
C ARG A 232 -39.36 -32.36 24.03
N TRP A 233 -38.75 -32.38 22.84
CA TRP A 233 -38.47 -33.62 22.13
C TRP A 233 -37.48 -34.49 22.91
N ILE A 234 -36.39 -33.91 23.42
CA ILE A 234 -35.39 -34.62 24.24
C ILE A 234 -36.03 -35.28 25.46
N TYR A 235 -36.80 -34.52 26.25
CA TYR A 235 -37.48 -35.04 27.44
C TYR A 235 -38.55 -36.12 27.16
N ALA A 236 -38.97 -36.27 25.91
CA ALA A 236 -39.97 -37.26 25.50
C ALA A 236 -39.34 -38.51 24.86
N HIS A 237 -38.12 -38.42 24.31
CA HIS A 237 -37.52 -39.49 23.49
C HIS A 237 -36.19 -40.01 24.03
N ILE A 238 -35.46 -39.23 24.84
CA ILE A 238 -34.17 -39.65 25.39
C ILE A 238 -34.35 -40.08 26.85
N PRO A 239 -33.95 -41.32 27.20
CA PRO A 239 -34.16 -41.87 28.53
C PRO A 239 -33.36 -41.12 29.61
N ALA A 240 -33.95 -40.99 30.81
CA ALA A 240 -33.25 -40.46 31.98
C ALA A 240 -31.98 -41.27 32.27
N GLY A 241 -30.93 -40.58 32.70
CA GLY A 241 -29.59 -41.14 32.94
C GLY A 241 -28.67 -41.18 31.71
N ALA A 242 -29.19 -40.93 30.50
CA ALA A 242 -28.38 -40.80 29.29
C ALA A 242 -27.40 -39.62 29.37
N THR A 243 -26.28 -39.76 28.66
CA THR A 243 -25.21 -38.75 28.59
C THR A 243 -25.38 -37.89 27.35
N LEU A 244 -25.70 -36.61 27.55
CA LEU A 244 -25.89 -35.63 26.49
C LEU A 244 -24.61 -34.81 26.31
N ALA A 245 -24.06 -34.83 25.10
CA ALA A 245 -22.96 -33.98 24.71
C ALA A 245 -23.46 -32.67 24.09
N PHE A 246 -22.89 -31.55 24.53
CA PHE A 246 -23.14 -30.23 23.97
C PHE A 246 -21.84 -29.46 23.76
N GLU A 247 -21.88 -28.44 22.92
CA GLU A 247 -20.70 -27.67 22.53
C GLU A 247 -20.45 -26.50 23.50
N HIS A 248 -19.24 -26.42 24.05
CA HIS A 248 -18.79 -25.25 24.80
C HIS A 248 -18.85 -24.02 23.87
N TRP A 249 -19.41 -22.90 24.33
CA TRP A 249 -19.78 -21.68 23.57
C TRP A 249 -21.10 -21.70 22.80
N ASP A 250 -21.88 -22.77 22.86
CA ASP A 250 -23.29 -22.76 22.43
C ASP A 250 -24.24 -23.03 23.62
N ASP A 251 -25.54 -22.87 23.38
CA ASP A 251 -26.55 -23.04 24.43
C ASP A 251 -26.75 -24.55 24.73
N PRO A 252 -26.56 -25.00 25.99
CA PRO A 252 -26.77 -26.40 26.35
C PRO A 252 -28.25 -26.75 26.30
N LEU A 253 -28.56 -27.97 25.83
CA LEU A 253 -29.91 -28.50 25.74
C LEU A 253 -30.01 -29.87 26.42
N PRO A 254 -31.17 -30.23 26.98
CA PRO A 254 -32.44 -29.49 27.02
C PRO A 254 -32.47 -28.31 28.01
N LEU A 255 -33.29 -27.29 27.70
CA LEU A 255 -33.66 -26.20 28.60
C LEU A 255 -34.68 -26.69 29.66
N GLY A 256 -34.80 -25.97 30.78
CA GLY A 256 -35.87 -26.21 31.75
C GLY A 256 -37.23 -25.77 31.18
N VAL A 257 -38.11 -26.73 30.86
CA VAL A 257 -39.43 -26.46 30.27
C VAL A 257 -40.47 -27.46 30.78
N ASP A 258 -41.72 -27.01 30.89
CA ASP A 258 -42.88 -27.83 31.30
C ASP A 258 -42.65 -28.59 32.63
N GLY A 259 -41.96 -27.96 33.59
CA GLY A 259 -41.65 -28.54 34.90
C GLY A 259 -40.51 -29.57 34.93
N LYS A 260 -39.86 -29.84 33.78
CA LYS A 260 -38.68 -30.73 33.68
C LYS A 260 -37.38 -29.91 33.68
N SER A 261 -36.35 -30.42 34.33
CA SER A 261 -35.01 -29.83 34.38
C SER A 261 -33.94 -30.77 33.82
N PHE A 262 -32.89 -30.16 33.28
CA PHE A 262 -31.68 -30.87 32.88
C PHE A 262 -31.00 -31.55 34.09
N GLU A 263 -30.81 -30.76 35.15
CA GLU A 263 -30.20 -31.21 36.40
C GLU A 263 -31.01 -32.35 37.03
N GLY A 264 -30.31 -33.43 37.38
CA GLY A 264 -30.90 -34.64 37.96
C GLY A 264 -31.50 -35.63 36.96
N THR A 265 -31.75 -35.22 35.71
CA THR A 265 -32.37 -36.10 34.68
C THR A 265 -31.33 -36.73 33.75
N TYR A 266 -30.31 -35.97 33.35
CA TYR A 266 -29.30 -36.41 32.37
C TYR A 266 -27.88 -36.18 32.89
N LYS A 267 -26.92 -36.92 32.33
CA LYS A 267 -25.48 -36.63 32.49
C LYS A 267 -25.05 -35.71 31.33
N SER A 268 -24.03 -34.89 31.54
CA SER A 268 -23.46 -34.02 30.49
C SER A 268 -22.03 -34.36 30.13
N VAL A 269 -21.70 -34.15 28.86
CA VAL A 269 -20.33 -33.98 28.39
C VAL A 269 -20.25 -32.63 27.67
N GLU A 270 -19.46 -31.71 28.21
CA GLU A 270 -19.19 -30.45 27.53
C GLU A 270 -17.99 -30.63 26.58
N MET A 271 -18.21 -30.39 25.28
CA MET A 271 -17.20 -30.53 24.24
C MET A 271 -16.52 -29.18 23.99
N LYS A 272 -15.24 -29.06 24.38
CA LYS A 272 -14.45 -27.84 24.21
C LYS A 272 -13.85 -27.73 22.81
N LEU A 273 -14.70 -27.63 21.79
CA LEU A 273 -14.30 -27.71 20.39
C LEU A 273 -13.52 -26.49 19.88
N TYR A 274 -13.54 -25.36 20.58
CA TYR A 274 -12.71 -24.19 20.26
C TYR A 274 -11.27 -24.26 20.81
N ASP A 275 -10.96 -25.20 21.71
CA ASP A 275 -9.60 -25.40 22.21
C ASP A 275 -8.66 -25.78 21.04
N ASP A 276 -7.38 -25.43 21.10
CA ASP A 276 -6.46 -25.67 19.98
C ASP A 276 -6.34 -27.18 19.66
N ASP A 277 -6.32 -27.54 18.38
CA ASP A 277 -6.17 -28.95 17.97
C ASP A 277 -4.75 -29.46 18.29
N ASN A 278 -4.67 -30.48 19.11
CA ASN A 278 -3.44 -31.15 19.52
C ASN A 278 -3.76 -32.59 19.94
N GLU A 279 -2.74 -33.38 20.25
CA GLU A 279 -2.94 -34.78 20.64
C GLU A 279 -3.75 -34.95 21.92
N GLU A 280 -3.66 -34.01 22.87
CA GLU A 280 -4.48 -34.04 24.07
C GLU A 280 -5.97 -33.85 23.73
N LYS A 281 -6.29 -32.86 22.90
CA LYS A 281 -7.66 -32.66 22.42
C LYS A 281 -8.17 -33.85 21.62
N ARG A 282 -7.32 -34.52 20.83
CA ARG A 282 -7.70 -35.76 20.12
C ARG A 282 -8.15 -36.84 21.11
N ARG A 283 -7.36 -37.08 22.17
CA ARG A 283 -7.73 -38.03 23.24
C ARG A 283 -9.04 -37.65 23.92
N GLN A 284 -9.19 -36.38 24.28
CA GLN A 284 -10.41 -35.87 24.91
C GLN A 284 -11.62 -36.01 24.01
N LEU A 285 -11.49 -35.70 22.71
CA LEU A 285 -12.57 -35.85 21.74
C LEU A 285 -13.02 -37.30 21.59
N ILE A 286 -12.08 -38.24 21.56
CA ILE A 286 -12.39 -39.68 21.56
C ILE A 286 -13.14 -40.06 22.84
N GLU A 287 -12.68 -39.60 24.01
CA GLU A 287 -13.35 -39.87 25.30
C GLU A 287 -14.76 -39.27 25.35
N TRP A 288 -14.95 -38.04 24.87
CA TRP A 288 -16.26 -37.41 24.79
C TRP A 288 -17.22 -38.21 23.91
N LEU A 289 -16.75 -38.67 22.74
CA LEU A 289 -17.52 -39.52 21.84
C LEU A 289 -17.85 -40.89 22.47
N ASP A 290 -16.90 -41.49 23.18
CA ASP A 290 -17.08 -42.76 23.88
C ASP A 290 -18.17 -42.66 24.97
N ARG A 291 -18.19 -41.55 25.71
CA ARG A 291 -19.15 -41.30 26.79
C ARG A 291 -20.52 -40.80 26.33
N ALA A 292 -20.61 -40.10 25.20
CA ALA A 292 -21.85 -39.46 24.77
C ALA A 292 -22.85 -40.46 24.18
N ASP A 293 -24.08 -40.49 24.69
CA ASP A 293 -25.18 -41.26 24.08
C ASP A 293 -25.88 -40.43 22.99
N THR A 294 -25.85 -39.11 23.12
CA THR A 294 -26.44 -38.16 22.18
C THR A 294 -25.54 -36.93 22.04
N ILE A 295 -25.33 -36.46 20.81
CA ILE A 295 -24.63 -35.21 20.51
C ILE A 295 -25.66 -34.18 20.05
N ILE A 296 -25.67 -33.02 20.69
CA ILE A 296 -26.60 -31.93 20.40
C ILE A 296 -25.84 -30.72 19.90
N LEU A 297 -26.12 -30.34 18.65
CA LEU A 297 -25.65 -29.08 18.05
C LEU A 297 -26.80 -28.09 18.13
N SER A 298 -26.75 -27.11 19.04
CA SER A 298 -27.88 -26.22 19.31
C SER A 298 -27.98 -25.05 18.33
N SER A 299 -26.93 -24.78 17.55
CA SER A 299 -26.90 -23.85 16.42
C SER A 299 -25.75 -24.16 15.46
N ASN A 300 -25.53 -23.31 14.43
CA ASN A 300 -24.38 -23.39 13.54
C ASN A 300 -23.12 -22.65 14.04
N ARG A 301 -23.12 -22.17 15.28
CA ARG A 301 -22.06 -21.31 15.82
C ARG A 301 -20.67 -21.92 15.70
N LEU A 302 -20.49 -23.20 16.07
CA LEU A 302 -19.17 -23.84 16.00
C LEU A 302 -18.90 -24.47 14.64
N TYR A 303 -19.78 -25.36 14.16
CA TYR A 303 -19.57 -26.04 12.87
C TYR A 303 -19.58 -25.09 11.67
N GLY A 304 -20.18 -23.89 11.79
CA GLY A 304 -20.16 -22.85 10.76
C GLY A 304 -18.95 -21.90 10.81
N SER A 305 -18.21 -21.89 11.93
CA SER A 305 -17.07 -20.98 12.16
C SER A 305 -15.72 -21.71 12.18
N ILE A 306 -15.59 -22.83 12.91
CA ILE A 306 -14.34 -23.57 13.10
C ILE A 306 -13.71 -24.01 11.76
N PRO A 307 -14.46 -24.60 10.80
CA PRO A 307 -13.90 -25.02 9.51
C PRO A 307 -13.33 -23.87 8.65
N ARG A 308 -13.58 -22.61 9.02
CA ARG A 308 -13.00 -21.44 8.35
C ARG A 308 -11.54 -21.20 8.73
N LEU A 309 -11.04 -21.91 9.75
CA LEU A 309 -9.67 -21.86 10.26
C LEU A 309 -8.99 -23.24 10.15
N PRO A 310 -8.86 -23.80 8.93
CA PRO A 310 -8.42 -25.19 8.73
C PRO A 310 -6.99 -25.45 9.24
N MET A 311 -6.11 -24.44 9.26
CA MET A 311 -4.74 -24.58 9.78
C MET A 311 -4.68 -24.64 11.31
N ARG A 312 -5.72 -24.16 12.00
CA ARG A 312 -5.81 -24.18 13.46
C ARG A 312 -6.64 -25.36 13.98
N TYR A 313 -7.67 -25.74 13.21
CA TYR A 313 -8.63 -26.76 13.60
C TYR A 313 -8.80 -27.91 12.59
N PRO A 314 -7.72 -28.56 12.09
CA PRO A 314 -7.85 -29.63 11.10
C PRO A 314 -8.60 -30.86 11.65
N LEU A 315 -8.36 -31.23 12.91
CA LEU A 315 -9.00 -32.37 13.57
C LEU A 315 -10.47 -32.08 13.85
N THR A 316 -10.79 -30.90 14.37
CA THR A 316 -12.18 -30.55 14.68
C THR A 316 -13.01 -30.37 13.40
N THR A 317 -12.40 -29.86 12.33
CA THR A 317 -13.04 -29.81 11.00
C THR A 317 -13.38 -31.21 10.50
N GLU A 318 -12.45 -32.16 10.63
CA GLU A 318 -12.66 -33.55 10.23
C GLU A 318 -13.71 -34.24 11.11
N TYR A 319 -13.74 -33.96 12.42
CA TYR A 319 -14.79 -34.42 13.33
C TYR A 319 -16.19 -34.06 12.81
N TYR A 320 -16.45 -32.79 12.46
CA TYR A 320 -17.75 -32.41 11.92
C TYR A 320 -18.05 -33.13 10.60
N ARG A 321 -17.07 -33.24 9.70
CA ARG A 321 -17.22 -33.95 8.43
C ARG A 321 -17.66 -35.40 8.66
N LEU A 322 -17.01 -36.09 9.59
CA LEU A 322 -17.30 -37.49 9.95
C LEU A 322 -18.64 -37.63 10.68
N LEU A 323 -18.98 -36.70 11.59
CA LEU A 323 -20.27 -36.68 12.31
C LEU A 323 -21.44 -36.53 11.33
N PHE A 324 -21.39 -35.54 10.43
CA PHE A 324 -22.45 -35.32 9.44
C PHE A 324 -22.54 -36.46 8.41
N ALA A 325 -21.43 -37.16 8.15
CA ALA A 325 -21.41 -38.34 7.29
C ALA A 325 -21.88 -39.64 8.00
N GLY A 326 -22.16 -39.58 9.31
CA GLY A 326 -22.52 -40.75 10.12
C GLY A 326 -21.37 -41.74 10.38
N GLN A 327 -20.13 -41.38 10.02
CA GLN A 327 -18.97 -42.28 10.07
C GLN A 327 -18.40 -42.44 11.49
N LEU A 328 -18.86 -41.63 12.45
CA LEU A 328 -18.49 -41.74 13.87
C LEU A 328 -19.42 -42.67 14.67
N GLY A 329 -20.37 -43.37 14.02
CA GLY A 329 -21.36 -44.20 14.73
C GLY A 329 -22.49 -43.40 15.39
N PHE A 330 -22.72 -42.18 14.92
CA PHE A 330 -23.82 -41.31 15.35
C PHE A 330 -24.73 -41.00 14.15
N ARG A 331 -26.04 -41.20 14.29
CA ARG A 331 -27.04 -40.92 13.25
C ARG A 331 -27.82 -39.66 13.61
N LEU A 332 -28.04 -38.79 12.62
CA LEU A 332 -28.93 -37.63 12.78
C LEU A 332 -30.37 -38.12 12.99
N GLU A 333 -30.87 -37.98 14.21
CA GLU A 333 -32.18 -38.48 14.63
C GLU A 333 -33.25 -37.39 14.52
N LYS A 334 -32.89 -36.13 14.84
CA LYS A 334 -33.84 -35.02 14.81
C LYS A 334 -33.21 -33.72 14.32
N VAL A 335 -33.96 -33.03 13.45
CA VAL A 335 -33.72 -31.64 13.06
C VAL A 335 -34.90 -30.79 13.55
N VAL A 336 -34.60 -29.74 14.30
CA VAL A 336 -35.60 -28.77 14.77
C VAL A 336 -35.24 -27.40 14.23
N THR A 337 -36.15 -26.79 13.46
CA THR A 337 -35.95 -25.49 12.82
C THR A 337 -37.28 -24.74 12.69
N SER A 338 -37.22 -23.41 12.53
CA SER A 338 -38.36 -22.51 12.35
C SER A 338 -38.09 -21.54 11.20
N TYR A 339 -37.90 -22.05 9.98
CA TYR A 339 -37.64 -21.23 8.79
C TYR A 339 -38.77 -20.23 8.47
N PRO A 340 -38.46 -19.01 7.98
CA PRO A 340 -39.45 -18.10 7.41
C PRO A 340 -40.33 -18.81 6.38
N ASN A 341 -41.65 -18.58 6.41
CA ASN A 341 -42.55 -19.31 5.52
C ASN A 341 -43.82 -18.57 5.11
N LEU A 342 -44.32 -18.90 3.92
CA LEU A 342 -45.63 -18.51 3.39
C LEU A 342 -46.47 -19.78 3.19
N GLY A 343 -47.21 -20.17 4.23
CA GLY A 343 -47.92 -21.45 4.25
C GLY A 343 -46.96 -22.63 4.04
N PRO A 344 -47.10 -23.41 2.94
CA PRO A 344 -46.20 -24.53 2.65
C PRO A 344 -44.82 -24.10 2.12
N LEU A 345 -44.67 -22.88 1.59
CA LEU A 345 -43.39 -22.38 1.07
C LEU A 345 -42.46 -21.99 2.21
N ARG A 346 -41.30 -22.64 2.32
CA ARG A 346 -40.29 -22.37 3.35
C ARG A 346 -39.04 -21.77 2.71
N PHE A 347 -38.47 -20.74 3.33
CA PHE A 347 -37.24 -20.11 2.91
C PHE A 347 -36.11 -20.58 3.83
N ASN A 348 -35.20 -21.39 3.31
CA ASN A 348 -34.03 -21.84 4.07
C ASN A 348 -33.01 -20.69 4.18
N ASP A 349 -32.85 -20.16 5.39
CA ASP A 349 -31.93 -19.08 5.73
C ASP A 349 -30.69 -19.55 6.51
N ASP A 350 -30.35 -20.85 6.48
CA ASP A 350 -29.16 -21.44 7.15
C ASP A 350 -27.83 -20.72 6.78
N SER A 351 -27.78 -20.08 5.61
CA SER A 351 -26.58 -19.39 5.09
C SER A 351 -26.51 -17.89 5.43
N ALA A 352 -27.49 -17.38 6.17
CA ALA A 352 -27.51 -16.01 6.65
C ALA A 352 -26.42 -15.75 7.71
N ASP A 353 -26.22 -14.47 8.02
CA ASP A 353 -25.33 -14.03 9.10
C ASP A 353 -25.74 -14.64 10.45
N GLU A 354 -24.79 -14.97 11.34
CA GLU A 354 -25.10 -15.66 12.62
C GLU A 354 -26.13 -14.87 13.45
N ALA A 355 -25.99 -13.54 13.46
CA ALA A 355 -26.90 -12.63 14.15
C ALA A 355 -28.35 -12.64 13.60
N PHE A 356 -28.59 -13.24 12.43
CA PHE A 356 -29.90 -13.34 11.80
C PHE A 356 -30.67 -14.61 12.18
N THR A 357 -29.98 -15.71 12.51
CA THR A 357 -30.62 -17.02 12.77
C THR A 357 -30.42 -17.54 14.18
N VAL A 358 -29.22 -17.42 14.75
CA VAL A 358 -28.83 -18.16 15.98
C VAL A 358 -29.64 -17.75 17.20
N TYR A 359 -30.06 -16.48 17.29
CA TYR A 359 -30.78 -15.94 18.43
C TYR A 359 -32.31 -16.15 18.35
N ASP A 360 -32.89 -16.05 17.16
CA ASP A 360 -34.36 -16.03 16.98
C ASP A 360 -34.93 -17.41 16.63
N HIS A 361 -34.24 -18.18 15.77
CA HIS A 361 -34.74 -19.46 15.25
C HIS A 361 -33.61 -20.41 14.82
N PRO A 362 -32.69 -20.79 15.72
CA PRO A 362 -31.55 -21.64 15.36
C PRO A 362 -31.99 -23.01 14.86
N LYS A 363 -31.16 -23.62 14.00
CA LYS A 363 -31.31 -25.01 13.55
C LYS A 363 -30.62 -25.94 14.55
N VAL A 364 -31.42 -26.67 15.33
CA VAL A 364 -30.93 -27.67 16.29
C VAL A 364 -30.83 -29.03 15.60
N LEU A 365 -29.69 -29.69 15.78
CA LEU A 365 -29.42 -31.04 15.27
C LEU A 365 -29.13 -31.98 16.44
N ILE A 366 -29.83 -33.11 16.49
CA ILE A 366 -29.67 -34.11 17.54
C ILE A 366 -29.23 -35.42 16.88
N PHE A 367 -28.05 -35.88 17.26
CA PHE A 367 -27.47 -37.14 16.80
C PHE A 367 -27.50 -38.17 17.91
N GLN A 368 -28.01 -39.36 17.64
CA GLN A 368 -27.97 -40.48 18.59
C GLN A 368 -26.87 -41.46 18.23
N LYS A 369 -26.20 -41.98 19.27
CA LYS A 369 -25.24 -43.08 19.13
C LYS A 369 -25.97 -44.32 18.63
N THR A 370 -25.33 -45.04 17.71
CA THR A 370 -25.84 -46.27 17.10
C THR A 370 -24.99 -47.48 17.51
N GLU A 371 -25.48 -48.68 17.22
CA GLU A 371 -24.72 -49.92 17.43
C GLU A 371 -23.43 -49.98 16.58
N ASP A 372 -23.35 -49.19 15.51
CA ASP A 372 -22.16 -49.06 14.66
C ASP A 372 -21.01 -48.26 15.32
N PHE A 373 -21.23 -47.68 16.50
CA PHE A 373 -20.18 -46.96 17.23
C PHE A 373 -19.07 -47.92 17.68
N SER A 374 -17.84 -47.63 17.26
CA SER A 374 -16.64 -48.33 17.70
C SER A 374 -15.53 -47.33 18.02
N ARG A 375 -15.05 -47.36 19.27
CA ARG A 375 -13.93 -46.52 19.72
C ARG A 375 -12.69 -46.72 18.87
N ALA A 376 -12.34 -47.96 18.54
CA ALA A 376 -11.19 -48.28 17.69
C ALA A 376 -11.33 -47.66 16.29
N ARG A 377 -12.55 -47.63 15.74
CA ARG A 377 -12.82 -46.98 14.45
C ARG A 377 -12.68 -45.47 14.53
N VAL A 378 -13.18 -44.84 15.61
CA VAL A 378 -13.03 -43.40 15.84
C VAL A 378 -11.55 -43.02 15.99
N GLU A 379 -10.78 -43.81 16.76
CA GLU A 379 -9.32 -43.66 16.91
C GLU A 379 -8.59 -43.74 15.56
N GLU A 380 -8.94 -44.70 14.71
CA GLU A 380 -8.39 -44.83 13.36
C GLU A 380 -8.73 -43.61 12.48
N LEU A 381 -10.00 -43.19 12.44
CA LEU A 381 -10.46 -42.10 11.59
C LEU A 381 -9.83 -40.76 11.98
N LEU A 382 -9.84 -40.43 13.27
CA LEU A 382 -9.27 -39.17 13.78
C LEU A 382 -7.73 -39.20 13.83
N GLY A 383 -7.13 -40.39 13.95
CA GLY A 383 -5.67 -40.58 13.91
C GLY A 383 -5.04 -40.29 12.53
N ARG A 384 -5.83 -40.32 11.44
CA ARG A 384 -5.36 -39.95 10.09
C ARG A 384 -5.08 -38.45 9.93
N VAL A 385 -5.58 -37.60 10.82
CA VAL A 385 -5.38 -36.15 10.74
C VAL A 385 -4.01 -35.80 11.33
N SER A 386 -3.05 -35.35 10.50
CA SER A 386 -1.77 -34.85 11.00
C SER A 386 -1.96 -33.56 11.81
N LEU A 387 -1.33 -33.52 12.99
CA LEU A 387 -1.36 -32.36 13.89
C LEU A 387 -0.01 -31.63 13.97
N ASP A 388 1.01 -32.11 13.23
CA ASP A 388 2.38 -31.57 13.30
C ASP A 388 2.49 -30.13 12.78
N ASN A 389 1.54 -29.73 11.93
CA ASN A 389 1.52 -28.42 11.27
C ASN A 389 0.37 -27.52 11.76
N VAL A 390 -0.22 -27.79 12.92
CA VAL A 390 -1.27 -26.93 13.49
C VAL A 390 -0.67 -25.58 13.86
N LEU A 391 -1.21 -24.51 13.27
CA LEU A 391 -0.79 -23.14 13.53
C LEU A 391 -1.84 -22.43 14.39
N ARG A 392 -1.42 -21.93 15.55
CA ARG A 392 -2.26 -21.06 16.39
C ARG A 392 -2.31 -19.65 15.81
N LEU A 393 -3.19 -19.46 14.83
CA LEU A 393 -3.44 -18.18 14.19
C LEU A 393 -4.72 -17.55 14.71
N THR A 394 -4.70 -16.24 14.93
CA THR A 394 -5.93 -15.46 15.10
C THR A 394 -6.71 -15.45 13.76
N PRO A 395 -8.04 -15.25 13.78
CA PRO A 395 -8.84 -15.06 12.57
C PRO A 395 -8.23 -14.09 11.56
N LYS A 396 -7.69 -12.97 12.05
CA LYS A 396 -7.06 -11.93 11.23
C LYS A 396 -5.76 -12.41 10.59
N GLN A 397 -4.93 -13.15 11.32
CA GLN A 397 -3.70 -13.74 10.79
C GLN A 397 -3.99 -14.81 9.75
N ALA A 398 -4.98 -15.67 9.99
CA ALA A 398 -5.40 -16.68 9.01
C ALA A 398 -5.93 -16.05 7.71
N MET A 399 -6.62 -14.91 7.78
CA MET A 399 -7.02 -14.15 6.59
C MET A 399 -5.85 -13.49 5.86
N ALA A 400 -4.80 -13.09 6.59
CA ALA A 400 -3.61 -12.47 6.00
C ALA A 400 -2.70 -13.48 5.29
N ALA A 401 -2.69 -14.75 5.74
CA ALA A 401 -1.93 -15.83 5.15
C ALA A 401 -2.81 -17.08 4.99
N PRO A 402 -3.74 -17.11 4.01
CA PRO A 402 -4.75 -18.17 3.90
C PRO A 402 -4.18 -19.56 3.62
N THR A 403 -2.96 -19.65 3.09
CA THR A 403 -2.24 -20.92 2.88
C THR A 403 -1.14 -21.18 3.92
N GLY A 404 -1.03 -20.33 4.95
CA GLY A 404 0.08 -20.43 5.92
C GLY A 404 1.44 -20.20 5.26
N LEU A 405 1.48 -19.47 4.14
CA LEU A 405 2.66 -19.30 3.27
C LEU A 405 3.16 -20.59 2.60
N MET A 406 2.32 -21.63 2.60
CA MET A 406 2.58 -22.88 1.89
C MET A 406 2.19 -22.78 0.42
N LEU A 407 2.95 -23.46 -0.44
CA LEU A 407 2.57 -23.77 -1.81
C LEU A 407 1.50 -24.86 -1.80
N SER A 408 0.59 -24.82 -2.76
CA SER A 408 -0.31 -25.97 -3.00
C SER A 408 0.49 -27.19 -3.47
N PRO A 409 -0.04 -28.43 -3.30
CA PRO A 409 0.64 -29.64 -3.75
C PRO A 409 1.06 -29.58 -5.23
N GLU A 410 0.17 -29.09 -6.10
CA GLU A 410 0.45 -28.91 -7.53
C GLU A 410 1.59 -27.90 -7.79
N GLU A 411 1.61 -26.80 -7.04
CA GLU A 411 2.69 -25.80 -7.13
C GLU A 411 4.00 -26.40 -6.69
N TRP A 412 4.01 -27.11 -5.56
CA TRP A 412 5.20 -27.74 -5.02
C TRP A 412 5.80 -28.76 -5.98
N GLU A 413 4.96 -29.63 -6.56
CA GLU A 413 5.40 -30.55 -7.61
C GLU A 413 5.95 -29.82 -8.84
N ALA A 414 5.31 -28.73 -9.27
CA ALA A 414 5.79 -27.94 -10.40
C ALA A 414 7.17 -27.32 -10.13
N GLN A 415 7.47 -26.92 -8.88
CA GLN A 415 8.80 -26.46 -8.48
C GLN A 415 9.83 -27.61 -8.48
N GLN A 416 9.43 -28.79 -8.01
CA GLN A 416 10.30 -29.98 -8.00
C GLN A 416 10.67 -30.47 -9.41
N ARG A 417 9.73 -30.35 -10.37
CA ARG A 417 9.96 -30.67 -11.78
C ARG A 417 10.82 -29.65 -12.52
N GLY A 418 11.12 -28.50 -11.92
CA GLY A 418 11.83 -27.37 -12.55
C GLY A 418 13.27 -27.62 -13.02
N GLY A 419 13.82 -28.83 -12.81
CA GLY A 419 15.17 -29.21 -13.21
C GLY A 419 16.25 -28.86 -12.18
N THR A 420 17.48 -29.31 -12.43
CA THR A 420 18.62 -29.08 -11.53
C THR A 420 19.39 -27.81 -11.89
N TRP A 421 20.16 -27.28 -10.93
CA TRP A 421 21.03 -26.12 -11.14
C TRP A 421 22.04 -26.32 -12.27
N SER A 422 22.64 -27.51 -12.36
CA SER A 422 23.60 -27.86 -13.42
C SER A 422 22.97 -27.95 -14.80
N ALA A 423 21.68 -28.31 -14.88
CA ALA A 423 20.92 -28.28 -16.14
C ALA A 423 20.62 -26.85 -16.58
N MET A 424 20.32 -25.95 -15.63
CA MET A 424 20.05 -24.53 -15.93
C MET A 424 21.32 -23.73 -16.27
N PHE A 425 22.46 -24.04 -15.64
CA PHE A 425 23.71 -23.29 -15.79
C PHE A 425 24.89 -24.23 -16.03
N ASN A 426 25.36 -24.26 -17.29
CA ASN A 426 26.49 -25.09 -17.69
C ASN A 426 27.82 -24.45 -17.28
N ARG A 427 28.40 -24.91 -16.17
CA ARG A 427 29.72 -24.48 -15.65
C ARG A 427 30.88 -24.70 -16.63
N ARG A 428 30.74 -25.61 -17.60
CA ARG A 428 31.77 -25.93 -18.61
C ARG A 428 31.65 -25.11 -19.88
N SER A 429 30.60 -24.28 -20.03
CA SER A 429 30.47 -23.38 -21.18
C SER A 429 31.60 -22.34 -21.20
N LEU A 430 31.97 -21.86 -22.40
CA LEU A 430 33.05 -20.88 -22.58
C LEU A 430 32.85 -19.62 -21.73
N ILE A 431 31.60 -19.13 -21.67
CA ILE A 431 31.22 -17.95 -20.89
C ILE A 431 31.55 -18.15 -19.40
N ASN A 432 31.30 -19.34 -18.85
CA ASN A 432 31.52 -19.63 -17.43
C ASN A 432 32.96 -20.09 -17.12
N ARG A 433 33.76 -20.45 -18.13
CA ARG A 433 35.19 -20.76 -17.99
C ARG A 433 36.08 -19.52 -18.02
N HIS A 434 35.64 -18.45 -18.68
CA HIS A 434 36.44 -17.24 -18.88
C HIS A 434 35.70 -16.01 -18.35
N GLY A 435 36.15 -15.48 -17.21
CA GLY A 435 35.50 -14.34 -16.54
C GLY A 435 35.39 -13.09 -17.42
N TRP A 436 36.39 -12.81 -18.26
CA TRP A 436 36.35 -11.68 -19.21
C TRP A 436 35.25 -11.84 -20.27
N LEU A 437 34.96 -13.08 -20.69
CA LEU A 437 33.90 -13.36 -21.65
C LEU A 437 32.51 -13.22 -20.99
N ALA A 438 32.37 -13.67 -19.74
CA ALA A 438 31.16 -13.41 -18.95
C ALA A 438 30.89 -11.92 -18.81
N LEU A 439 31.91 -11.13 -18.51
CA LEU A 439 31.82 -9.67 -18.45
C LEU A 439 31.36 -9.06 -19.79
N LEU A 440 31.98 -9.46 -20.91
CA LEU A 440 31.62 -8.95 -22.23
C LEU A 440 30.18 -9.31 -22.62
N VAL A 441 29.77 -10.57 -22.41
CA VAL A 441 28.40 -11.03 -22.69
C VAL A 441 27.38 -10.30 -21.81
N TRP A 442 27.69 -10.12 -20.53
CA TRP A 442 26.84 -9.37 -19.60
C TRP A 442 26.63 -7.93 -20.06
N TRP A 443 27.73 -7.24 -20.42
CA TRP A 443 27.67 -5.88 -20.94
C TRP A 443 26.83 -5.80 -22.20
N LEU A 444 27.12 -6.64 -23.20
CA LEU A 444 26.40 -6.65 -24.48
C LEU A 444 24.91 -6.98 -24.29
N ALA A 445 24.56 -7.84 -23.33
CA ALA A 445 23.16 -8.15 -23.02
C ALA A 445 22.42 -6.93 -22.44
N VAL A 446 23.06 -6.16 -21.54
CA VAL A 446 22.49 -4.92 -21.00
C VAL A 446 22.30 -3.87 -22.10
N GLU A 447 23.29 -3.71 -22.97
CA GLU A 447 23.20 -2.79 -24.12
C GLU A 447 22.09 -3.20 -25.08
N LEU A 448 22.00 -4.48 -25.43
CA LEU A 448 20.95 -5.00 -26.30
C LEU A 448 19.57 -4.74 -25.71
N VAL A 449 19.35 -5.05 -24.43
CA VAL A 449 18.08 -4.83 -23.74
C VAL A 449 17.72 -3.34 -23.71
N GLY A 450 18.70 -2.47 -23.46
CA GLY A 450 18.53 -1.01 -23.50
C GLY A 450 18.15 -0.51 -24.90
N LEU A 451 18.91 -0.90 -25.92
CA LEU A 451 18.66 -0.53 -27.32
C LEU A 451 17.30 -1.03 -27.82
N VAL A 452 16.92 -2.26 -27.46
CA VAL A 452 15.59 -2.81 -27.75
C VAL A 452 14.50 -1.98 -27.08
N ALA A 453 14.69 -1.49 -25.86
CA ALA A 453 13.70 -0.66 -25.18
C ALA A 453 13.74 0.83 -25.60
N PHE A 454 14.79 1.28 -26.28
CA PHE A 454 14.98 2.69 -26.62
C PHE A 454 13.83 3.31 -27.43
N PRO A 455 13.26 2.67 -28.47
CA PRO A 455 12.11 3.26 -29.18
C PRO A 455 10.88 3.47 -28.28
N ILE A 456 10.64 2.59 -27.30
CA ILE A 456 9.59 2.79 -26.29
C ILE A 456 9.94 3.98 -25.40
N ALA A 457 11.18 4.02 -24.86
CA ALA A 457 11.67 5.13 -24.05
C ALA A 457 11.54 6.47 -24.81
N PHE A 458 11.89 6.50 -26.09
CA PHE A 458 11.83 7.69 -26.95
C PHE A 458 10.42 8.29 -27.06
N VAL A 459 9.40 7.43 -27.04
CA VAL A 459 7.98 7.83 -27.08
C VAL A 459 7.47 8.25 -25.70
N VAL A 460 7.87 7.53 -24.65
CA VAL A 460 7.46 7.81 -23.26
C VAL A 460 8.08 9.11 -22.76
N PHE A 461 9.40 9.25 -22.90
CA PHE A 461 10.21 10.39 -22.47
C PHE A 461 10.28 11.49 -23.53
N ARG A 462 9.19 11.70 -24.27
CA ARG A 462 9.16 12.65 -25.40
C ARG A 462 9.42 14.10 -24.99
N ASN A 463 9.19 14.45 -23.72
CA ASN A 463 9.40 15.79 -23.18
C ASN A 463 10.84 15.98 -22.66
N LEU A 464 11.63 14.91 -22.56
CA LEU A 464 13.02 14.97 -22.12
C LEU A 464 13.96 15.21 -23.32
N PRO A 465 14.90 16.17 -23.23
CA PRO A 465 15.94 16.40 -24.24
C PRO A 465 16.69 15.14 -24.69
N ASP A 466 17.07 14.26 -23.77
CA ASP A 466 17.81 13.02 -24.06
C ASP A 466 16.91 11.85 -24.50
N ARG A 467 15.59 12.07 -24.58
CA ARG A 467 14.58 11.06 -24.96
C ARG A 467 14.63 9.78 -24.12
N GLY A 468 15.19 9.86 -22.91
CA GLY A 468 15.33 8.70 -22.02
C GLY A 468 16.29 7.63 -22.54
N TYR A 469 17.30 7.99 -23.35
CA TYR A 469 18.29 7.03 -23.86
C TYR A 469 18.96 6.23 -22.74
N VAL A 470 19.43 6.90 -21.69
CA VAL A 470 20.04 6.26 -20.52
C VAL A 470 19.03 5.37 -19.77
N LEU A 471 17.82 5.88 -19.59
CA LEU A 471 16.73 5.20 -18.88
C LEU A 471 16.25 3.96 -19.62
N SER A 472 16.52 3.84 -20.93
CA SER A 472 16.13 2.69 -21.73
C SER A 472 16.73 1.37 -21.20
N LYS A 473 17.95 1.40 -20.63
CA LYS A 473 18.58 0.24 -19.98
C LYS A 473 17.76 -0.24 -18.78
N ILE A 474 17.34 0.68 -17.91
CA ILE A 474 16.51 0.38 -16.72
C ILE A 474 15.11 -0.08 -17.15
N LEU A 475 14.48 0.65 -18.08
CA LEU A 475 13.16 0.34 -18.59
C LEU A 475 13.12 -1.00 -19.34
N GLY A 476 14.14 -1.32 -20.11
CA GLY A 476 14.25 -2.58 -20.84
C GLY A 476 14.37 -3.77 -19.91
N LEU A 477 15.23 -3.69 -18.89
CA LEU A 477 15.33 -4.73 -17.86
C LEU A 477 13.99 -4.93 -17.15
N LEU A 478 13.30 -3.83 -16.80
CA LEU A 478 11.98 -3.89 -16.19
C LEU A 478 10.95 -4.55 -17.10
N LEU A 479 10.85 -4.15 -18.37
CA LEU A 479 9.84 -4.67 -19.30
C LEU A 479 10.04 -6.16 -19.57
N VAL A 480 11.27 -6.60 -19.85
CA VAL A 480 11.58 -8.00 -20.16
C VAL A 480 11.33 -8.89 -18.95
N ALA A 481 11.83 -8.49 -17.77
CA ALA A 481 11.61 -9.22 -16.53
C ALA A 481 10.13 -9.25 -16.14
N TYR A 482 9.41 -8.13 -16.28
CA TYR A 482 8.00 -8.04 -15.98
C TYR A 482 7.15 -8.97 -16.84
N LEU A 483 7.37 -9.00 -18.16
CA LEU A 483 6.61 -9.87 -19.07
C LEU A 483 6.88 -11.36 -18.78
N ALA A 484 8.15 -11.73 -18.56
CA ALA A 484 8.50 -13.11 -18.20
C ALA A 484 7.91 -13.52 -16.83
N TRP A 485 7.98 -12.63 -15.85
CA TRP A 485 7.39 -12.81 -14.52
C TRP A 485 5.87 -12.93 -14.57
N LEU A 486 5.20 -12.06 -15.34
CA LEU A 486 3.75 -12.04 -15.45
C LEU A 486 3.25 -13.32 -16.11
N ALA A 487 3.88 -13.75 -17.21
CA ALA A 487 3.54 -15.00 -17.88
C ALA A 487 3.66 -16.22 -16.93
N ALA A 488 4.70 -16.27 -16.10
CA ALA A 488 4.89 -17.33 -15.11
C ALA A 488 3.98 -17.20 -13.88
N SER A 489 3.67 -15.98 -13.44
CA SER A 489 2.75 -15.75 -12.31
C SER A 489 1.30 -16.10 -12.67
N LEU A 490 0.92 -15.87 -13.94
CA LEU A 490 -0.38 -16.27 -14.49
C LEU A 490 -0.40 -17.74 -14.95
N ARG A 491 0.70 -18.48 -14.79
CA ARG A 491 0.89 -19.86 -15.27
C ARG A 491 0.61 -20.06 -16.77
N LEU A 492 0.82 -19.04 -17.59
CA LEU A 492 0.71 -19.12 -19.05
C LEU A 492 1.94 -19.82 -19.66
N LEU A 493 3.13 -19.49 -19.16
CA LEU A 493 4.41 -20.08 -19.58
C LEU A 493 5.34 -20.21 -18.37
N PRO A 494 6.16 -21.26 -18.27
CA PRO A 494 7.11 -21.41 -17.16
C PRO A 494 8.23 -20.36 -17.27
N TYR A 495 8.80 -19.95 -16.14
CA TYR A 495 9.89 -18.98 -16.08
C TYR A 495 11.20 -19.62 -16.56
N THR A 496 11.43 -19.62 -17.87
CA THR A 496 12.57 -20.29 -18.53
C THR A 496 13.26 -19.35 -19.52
N ARG A 497 14.45 -19.72 -20.02
CA ARG A 497 15.16 -18.92 -21.04
C ARG A 497 14.32 -18.66 -22.30
N PRO A 498 13.61 -19.64 -22.89
CA PRO A 498 12.70 -19.39 -24.01
C PRO A 498 11.62 -18.34 -23.69
N THR A 499 11.02 -18.38 -22.50
CA THR A 499 10.02 -17.39 -22.09
C THR A 499 10.62 -15.98 -21.97
N ILE A 500 11.85 -15.87 -21.46
CA ILE A 500 12.56 -14.59 -21.39
C ILE A 500 12.91 -14.07 -22.80
N LEU A 501 13.35 -14.95 -23.71
CA LEU A 501 13.60 -14.60 -25.11
C LEU A 501 12.31 -14.16 -25.83
N LEU A 502 11.18 -14.83 -25.56
CA LEU A 502 9.88 -14.41 -26.06
C LEU A 502 9.48 -13.03 -25.52
N ALA A 503 9.66 -12.77 -24.22
CA ALA A 503 9.44 -11.45 -23.64
C ALA A 503 10.30 -10.37 -24.32
N LEU A 504 11.59 -10.64 -24.52
CA LEU A 504 12.49 -9.75 -25.26
C LEU A 504 12.03 -9.54 -26.71
N ALA A 505 11.59 -10.59 -27.40
CA ALA A 505 11.08 -10.52 -28.77
C ALA A 505 9.79 -9.69 -28.86
N LEU A 506 8.88 -9.79 -27.88
CA LEU A 506 7.67 -8.97 -27.81
C LEU A 506 7.99 -7.49 -27.59
N VAL A 507 8.95 -7.18 -26.71
CA VAL A 507 9.44 -5.81 -26.53
C VAL A 507 10.10 -5.32 -27.82
N ALA A 508 10.94 -6.14 -28.47
CA ALA A 508 11.58 -5.81 -29.74
C ALA A 508 10.57 -5.59 -30.87
N LEU A 509 9.50 -6.37 -30.94
CA LEU A 509 8.44 -6.19 -31.92
C LEU A 509 7.69 -4.87 -31.71
N LEU A 510 7.30 -4.56 -30.47
CA LEU A 510 6.65 -3.29 -30.14
C LEU A 510 7.59 -2.11 -30.44
N SER A 511 8.84 -2.20 -30.01
CA SER A 511 9.86 -1.20 -30.29
C SER A 511 10.15 -1.04 -31.78
N GLY A 512 10.17 -2.13 -32.55
CA GLY A 512 10.34 -2.12 -34.00
C GLY A 512 9.18 -1.42 -34.70
N CYS A 513 7.94 -1.70 -34.29
CA CYS A 513 6.75 -0.99 -34.77
C CYS A 513 6.80 0.51 -34.47
N LEU A 514 7.22 0.90 -33.25
CA LEU A 514 7.38 2.30 -32.87
C LEU A 514 8.53 2.97 -33.63
N ALA A 515 9.66 2.28 -33.77
CA ALA A 515 10.82 2.75 -34.51
C ALA A 515 10.48 2.97 -35.99
N TRP A 516 9.75 2.05 -36.62
CA TRP A 516 9.29 2.19 -38.00
C TRP A 516 8.38 3.41 -38.20
N ARG A 517 7.41 3.60 -37.29
CA ARG A 517 6.49 4.75 -37.30
C ARG A 517 7.16 6.09 -37.00
N ARG A 518 8.32 6.10 -36.34
CA ARG A 518 9.04 7.30 -35.90
C ARG A 518 10.47 7.38 -36.45
N ARG A 519 10.79 6.62 -37.49
CA ARG A 519 12.16 6.38 -37.99
C ARG A 519 12.91 7.68 -38.28
N GLU A 520 12.26 8.64 -38.92
CA GLU A 520 12.86 9.92 -39.29
C GLU A 520 13.26 10.73 -38.05
N ARG A 521 12.41 10.75 -37.03
CA ARG A 521 12.66 11.46 -35.77
C ARG A 521 13.77 10.80 -34.96
N ILE A 522 13.81 9.47 -34.94
CA ILE A 522 14.86 8.71 -34.25
C ILE A 522 16.21 8.93 -34.96
N VAL A 523 16.28 8.76 -36.28
CA VAL A 523 17.51 9.00 -37.05
C VAL A 523 18.00 10.44 -36.88
N ALA A 524 17.09 11.42 -36.90
CA ALA A 524 17.45 12.82 -36.63
C ALA A 524 17.99 13.03 -35.21
N PHE A 525 17.43 12.37 -34.20
CA PHE A 525 17.96 12.40 -32.83
C PHE A 525 19.37 11.82 -32.76
N TRP A 526 19.62 10.66 -33.37
CA TRP A 526 20.96 10.07 -33.41
C TRP A 526 21.97 10.99 -34.10
N ARG A 527 21.64 11.55 -35.27
CA ARG A 527 22.53 12.47 -36.01
C ARG A 527 22.86 13.74 -35.23
N ARG A 528 21.88 14.31 -34.52
CA ARG A 528 22.07 15.56 -33.75
C ARG A 528 22.68 15.32 -32.37
N GLY A 529 22.40 14.17 -31.76
CA GLY A 529 22.71 13.85 -30.37
C GLY A 529 23.81 12.81 -30.15
N TRP A 530 24.52 12.37 -31.20
CA TRP A 530 25.52 11.29 -31.07
C TRP A 530 26.60 11.56 -30.02
N ARG A 531 27.00 12.83 -29.82
CA ARG A 531 27.95 13.21 -28.77
C ARG A 531 27.39 12.96 -27.37
N LEU A 532 26.12 13.30 -27.14
CA LEU A 532 25.45 13.05 -25.86
C LEU A 532 25.31 11.54 -25.61
N ILE A 533 24.99 10.77 -26.65
CA ILE A 533 24.93 9.31 -26.58
C ILE A 533 26.30 8.74 -26.21
N LEU A 534 27.37 9.17 -26.88
CA LEU A 534 28.73 8.73 -26.59
C LEU A 534 29.17 9.10 -25.16
N ILE A 535 28.84 10.31 -24.70
CA ILE A 535 29.10 10.73 -23.30
C ILE A 535 28.34 9.83 -22.33
N ASN A 536 27.08 9.51 -22.61
CA ASN A 536 26.28 8.64 -21.76
C ASN A 536 26.86 7.24 -21.67
N GLU A 537 27.30 6.65 -22.79
CA GLU A 537 27.94 5.33 -22.80
C GLU A 537 29.31 5.36 -22.11
N ALA A 538 30.10 6.41 -22.32
CA ALA A 538 31.38 6.57 -21.63
C ALA A 538 31.20 6.71 -20.11
N LEU A 539 30.23 7.50 -19.65
CA LEU A 539 29.92 7.65 -18.22
C LEU A 539 29.39 6.34 -17.62
N PHE A 540 28.46 5.66 -18.30
CA PHE A 540 27.99 4.35 -17.88
C PHE A 540 29.16 3.37 -17.73
N ALA A 541 30.05 3.36 -18.72
CA ALA A 541 31.25 2.52 -18.70
C ALA A 541 32.19 2.84 -17.54
N ILE A 542 32.44 4.13 -17.29
CA ILE A 542 33.30 4.59 -16.19
C ILE A 542 32.73 4.14 -14.85
N PHE A 543 31.44 4.38 -14.58
CA PHE A 543 30.82 3.99 -13.31
C PHE A 543 30.80 2.46 -13.14
N PHE A 544 30.45 1.73 -14.21
CA PHE A 544 30.43 0.28 -14.18
C PHE A 544 31.82 -0.31 -13.91
N LEU A 545 32.84 0.12 -14.68
CA LEU A 545 34.20 -0.39 -14.54
C LEU A 545 34.84 0.02 -13.22
N ALA A 546 34.64 1.26 -12.76
CA ALA A 546 35.14 1.71 -11.48
C ALA A 546 34.61 0.83 -10.33
N PHE A 547 33.32 0.53 -10.32
CA PHE A 547 32.74 -0.31 -9.28
C PHE A 547 33.09 -1.79 -9.44
N LEU A 548 33.27 -2.26 -10.69
CA LEU A 548 33.79 -3.59 -10.95
C LEU A 548 35.20 -3.77 -10.37
N LEU A 549 36.08 -2.77 -10.50
CA LEU A 549 37.42 -2.80 -9.92
C LEU A 549 37.38 -2.88 -8.38
N ILE A 550 36.47 -2.15 -7.74
CA ILE A 550 36.21 -2.26 -6.29
C ILE A 550 35.78 -3.70 -5.95
N ARG A 551 34.86 -4.26 -6.73
CA ARG A 551 34.34 -5.62 -6.47
C ARG A 551 35.36 -6.72 -6.74
N LEU A 552 36.29 -6.52 -7.67
CA LEU A 552 37.42 -7.42 -7.91
C LEU A 552 38.36 -7.49 -6.70
N GLY A 553 38.46 -6.41 -5.91
CA GLY A 553 39.25 -6.39 -4.67
C GLY A 553 38.65 -7.20 -3.53
N ASN A 554 37.35 -7.48 -3.57
CA ASN A 554 36.66 -8.31 -2.57
C ASN A 554 35.47 -9.03 -3.21
N PRO A 555 35.66 -10.08 -4.03
CA PRO A 555 34.57 -10.77 -4.74
C PRO A 555 33.76 -11.74 -3.86
N ASP A 556 34.17 -11.94 -2.61
CA ASP A 556 33.58 -12.92 -1.70
C ASP A 556 32.13 -12.57 -1.33
N LEU A 557 31.28 -13.60 -1.29
CA LEU A 557 29.87 -13.49 -0.93
C LEU A 557 29.61 -13.74 0.57
N TRP A 558 30.65 -13.62 1.39
CA TRP A 558 30.59 -13.73 2.86
C TRP A 558 31.88 -13.17 3.50
N HIS A 559 31.80 -12.63 4.72
CA HIS A 559 32.97 -12.26 5.52
C HIS A 559 32.64 -12.29 7.03
N PRO A 560 33.54 -12.71 7.94
CA PRO A 560 33.21 -12.81 9.38
C PRO A 560 32.91 -11.49 10.09
N ALA A 561 33.64 -10.42 9.79
CA ALA A 561 33.54 -9.12 10.47
C ALA A 561 32.87 -8.00 9.64
N MET A 562 32.66 -8.28 8.35
CA MET A 562 32.17 -7.32 7.33
C MET A 562 31.17 -8.01 6.38
N GLY A 563 30.75 -9.23 6.71
CA GLY A 563 29.74 -9.96 5.97
C GLY A 563 28.35 -9.51 6.40
N GLY A 564 27.42 -9.65 5.46
CA GLY A 564 26.03 -9.29 5.65
C GLY A 564 25.11 -10.40 5.23
N GLU A 565 24.01 -9.98 4.64
CA GLU A 565 22.93 -10.85 4.23
C GLU A 565 23.15 -11.45 2.83
N LYS A 566 24.32 -11.25 2.19
CA LYS A 566 24.67 -11.89 0.89
C LYS A 566 24.33 -13.38 0.78
N PRO A 567 24.55 -14.25 1.80
CA PRO A 567 24.14 -15.65 1.68
C PRO A 567 22.62 -15.80 1.57
N MET A 568 21.86 -14.98 2.29
CA MET A 568 20.40 -14.93 2.20
C MET A 568 19.96 -14.39 0.84
N ASP A 569 20.53 -13.27 0.38
CA ASP A 569 20.22 -12.67 -0.93
C ASP A 569 20.54 -13.64 -2.07
N LEU A 570 21.67 -14.35 -2.00
CA LEU A 570 22.05 -15.37 -2.97
C LEU A 570 21.09 -16.56 -2.94
N ALA A 571 20.61 -16.98 -1.76
CA ALA A 571 19.62 -18.03 -1.63
C ALA A 571 18.27 -17.63 -2.26
N TYR A 572 17.80 -16.40 -2.03
CA TYR A 572 16.57 -15.87 -2.63
C TYR A 572 16.70 -15.67 -4.13
N LEU A 573 17.80 -15.11 -4.61
CA LEU A 573 18.10 -14.99 -6.04
C LEU A 573 18.09 -16.37 -6.71
N ASN A 574 18.72 -17.36 -6.08
CA ASN A 574 18.73 -18.72 -6.57
C ASN A 574 17.31 -19.32 -6.60
N ALA A 575 16.54 -19.18 -5.52
CA ALA A 575 15.17 -19.69 -5.46
C ALA A 575 14.28 -19.07 -6.55
N VAL A 576 14.37 -17.76 -6.77
CA VAL A 576 13.68 -17.04 -7.85
C VAL A 576 14.09 -17.57 -9.22
N MET A 577 15.39 -17.76 -9.47
CA MET A 577 15.85 -18.27 -10.75
C MET A 577 15.49 -19.73 -10.97
N LYS A 578 15.45 -20.57 -9.94
CA LYS A 578 15.09 -21.99 -10.10
C LYS A 578 13.58 -22.20 -10.21
N SER A 579 12.77 -21.28 -9.69
CA SER A 579 11.31 -21.43 -9.67
C SER A 579 10.70 -21.52 -11.08
N THR A 580 9.79 -22.47 -11.28
CA THR A 580 9.06 -22.68 -12.55
C THR A 580 7.94 -21.65 -12.70
N TYR A 581 7.20 -21.40 -11.62
CA TYR A 581 6.12 -20.42 -11.53
C TYR A 581 6.30 -19.56 -10.28
N PHE A 582 5.59 -18.44 -10.21
CA PHE A 582 5.60 -17.53 -9.06
C PHE A 582 4.31 -17.67 -8.23
N PRO A 583 4.36 -17.50 -6.89
CA PRO A 583 5.50 -17.04 -6.08
C PRO A 583 6.64 -18.08 -6.01
N PRO A 584 7.89 -17.64 -5.78
CA PRO A 584 9.04 -18.54 -5.77
C PRO A 584 9.06 -19.36 -4.49
N TYR A 585 9.57 -20.59 -4.54
CA TYR A 585 9.69 -21.43 -3.34
C TYR A 585 10.62 -20.79 -2.31
N ASP A 586 10.38 -21.03 -1.03
CA ASP A 586 11.24 -20.54 0.04
C ASP A 586 12.43 -21.50 0.25
N PRO A 587 13.69 -21.04 0.18
CA PRO A 587 14.85 -21.91 0.40
C PRO A 587 15.03 -22.35 1.87
N TRP A 588 14.39 -21.68 2.82
CA TRP A 588 14.48 -21.96 4.26
C TRP A 588 13.20 -22.58 4.85
N PHE A 589 12.07 -22.48 4.15
CA PHE A 589 10.79 -23.02 4.59
C PHE A 589 10.25 -24.07 3.60
N ALA A 590 10.46 -25.35 3.92
CA ALA A 590 10.15 -26.47 3.03
C ALA A 590 8.65 -26.52 2.65
N GLY A 591 8.35 -26.59 1.35
CA GLY A 591 6.98 -26.53 0.83
C GLY A 591 6.37 -25.12 0.86
N GLY A 592 7.04 -24.14 1.46
CA GLY A 592 6.65 -22.74 1.51
C GLY A 592 7.06 -21.93 0.28
N TYR A 593 6.58 -20.69 0.23
CA TYR A 593 7.02 -19.68 -0.74
C TYR A 593 7.54 -18.42 -0.05
N ILE A 594 8.43 -17.70 -0.73
CA ILE A 594 9.06 -16.49 -0.21
C ILE A 594 8.00 -15.41 0.05
N ASN A 595 7.78 -15.07 1.32
CA ASN A 595 6.96 -13.93 1.73
C ASN A 595 7.78 -12.65 1.92
N TYR A 596 8.44 -12.23 0.84
CA TYR A 596 9.36 -11.09 0.80
C TYR A 596 9.21 -10.34 -0.52
N TYR A 597 9.77 -9.13 -0.62
CA TYR A 597 9.73 -8.32 -1.84
C TYR A 597 10.72 -8.86 -2.91
N TYR A 598 10.36 -10.00 -3.51
CA TYR A 598 11.25 -10.78 -4.35
C TYR A 598 11.41 -10.26 -5.79
N PHE A 599 10.63 -9.26 -6.24
CA PHE A 599 10.65 -8.85 -7.66
C PHE A 599 11.99 -8.22 -8.08
N GLY A 600 12.72 -7.61 -7.14
CA GLY A 600 14.10 -7.18 -7.38
C GLY A 600 15.01 -8.32 -7.85
N PHE A 601 14.90 -9.49 -7.23
CA PHE A 601 15.63 -10.69 -7.65
C PHE A 601 15.16 -11.21 -9.02
N VAL A 602 13.91 -10.96 -9.40
CA VAL A 602 13.40 -11.32 -10.73
C VAL A 602 14.02 -10.43 -11.81
N LEU A 603 14.18 -9.12 -11.54
CA LEU A 603 14.83 -8.17 -12.46
C LEU A 603 16.24 -8.63 -12.82
N VAL A 604 17.06 -8.88 -11.80
CA VAL A 604 18.45 -9.31 -11.99
C VAL A 604 18.52 -10.77 -12.46
N GLY A 605 17.71 -11.66 -11.88
CA GLY A 605 17.66 -13.08 -12.23
C GLY A 605 17.23 -13.34 -13.68
N THR A 606 16.42 -12.46 -14.27
CA THR A 606 16.05 -12.54 -15.70
C THR A 606 17.29 -12.37 -16.58
N LEU A 607 18.15 -11.40 -16.27
CA LEU A 607 19.39 -11.15 -17.01
C LEU A 607 20.40 -12.31 -16.81
N ILE A 608 20.49 -12.84 -15.59
CA ILE A 608 21.34 -14.01 -15.27
C ILE A 608 20.88 -15.24 -16.06
N LYS A 609 19.58 -15.54 -16.04
CA LYS A 609 19.02 -16.66 -16.82
C LYS A 609 19.22 -16.45 -18.32
N LEU A 610 19.00 -15.24 -18.84
CA LEU A 610 19.16 -14.92 -20.26
C LEU A 610 20.60 -15.16 -20.75
N THR A 611 21.60 -14.65 -20.01
CA THR A 611 23.03 -14.78 -20.36
C THR A 611 23.60 -16.17 -20.06
N GLY A 612 23.00 -16.88 -19.11
CA GLY A 612 23.47 -18.20 -18.68
C GLY A 612 24.77 -18.19 -17.89
N ILE A 613 25.16 -17.04 -17.36
CA ILE A 613 26.29 -16.89 -16.43
C ILE A 613 25.88 -17.50 -15.09
N VAL A 614 26.80 -18.23 -14.46
CA VAL A 614 26.56 -18.85 -13.16
C VAL A 614 26.25 -17.80 -12.07
N PRO A 615 25.30 -18.06 -11.16
CA PRO A 615 24.78 -17.05 -10.23
C PRO A 615 25.84 -16.31 -9.40
N TRP A 616 26.87 -17.00 -8.89
CA TRP A 616 27.89 -16.38 -8.04
C TRP A 616 28.83 -15.43 -8.80
N VAL A 617 29.06 -15.67 -10.10
CA VAL A 617 29.78 -14.72 -10.96
C VAL A 617 28.86 -13.56 -11.32
N ALA A 618 27.63 -13.85 -11.72
CA ALA A 618 26.69 -12.83 -12.15
C ALA A 618 26.25 -11.90 -11.01
N TYR A 619 26.22 -12.38 -9.76
CA TYR A 619 26.01 -11.55 -8.57
C TYR A 619 27.06 -10.42 -8.51
N ASN A 620 28.33 -10.76 -8.73
CA ASN A 620 29.45 -9.80 -8.75
C ASN A 620 29.41 -8.84 -9.95
N LEU A 621 28.72 -9.18 -11.05
CA LEU A 621 28.46 -8.30 -12.19
C LEU A 621 27.19 -7.44 -12.02
N THR A 622 26.26 -7.91 -11.19
CA THR A 622 24.99 -7.22 -10.91
C THR A 622 25.21 -6.00 -10.04
N ILE A 623 26.08 -6.07 -9.04
CA ILE A 623 26.36 -4.93 -8.15
C ILE A 623 26.91 -3.72 -8.92
N PRO A 624 27.96 -3.84 -9.77
CA PRO A 624 28.42 -2.74 -10.61
C PRO A 624 27.36 -2.25 -11.62
N LEU A 625 26.52 -3.16 -12.14
CA LEU A 625 25.41 -2.78 -13.01
C LEU A 625 24.42 -1.87 -12.29
N LEU A 626 23.94 -2.27 -11.12
CA LEU A 626 22.99 -1.48 -10.33
C LEU A 626 23.58 -0.14 -9.90
N PHE A 627 24.86 -0.12 -9.52
CA PHE A 627 25.60 1.10 -9.24
C PHE A 627 25.63 2.05 -10.45
N ALA A 628 26.03 1.55 -11.62
CA ALA A 628 26.10 2.34 -12.85
C ALA A 628 24.71 2.84 -13.29
N LEU A 629 23.67 2.00 -13.22
CA LEU A 629 22.30 2.40 -13.52
C LEU A 629 21.76 3.45 -12.53
N THR A 630 22.17 3.39 -11.26
CA THR A 630 21.83 4.40 -10.25
C THR A 630 22.54 5.73 -10.56
N ALA A 631 23.85 5.71 -10.77
CA ALA A 631 24.61 6.90 -11.13
C ALA A 631 24.06 7.55 -12.41
N MET A 632 23.76 6.75 -13.42
CA MET A 632 23.23 7.21 -14.70
C MET A 632 21.76 7.64 -14.64
N GLY A 633 20.95 7.04 -13.78
CA GLY A 633 19.59 7.52 -13.49
C GLY A 633 19.61 8.92 -12.87
N ALA A 634 20.50 9.15 -11.89
CA ALA A 634 20.69 10.47 -11.28
C ALA A 634 21.23 11.49 -12.29
N PHE A 635 22.18 11.09 -13.15
CA PHE A 635 22.64 11.91 -14.28
C PHE A 635 21.46 12.38 -15.12
N CYS A 636 20.62 11.45 -15.56
CA CYS A 636 19.50 11.72 -16.45
C CYS A 636 18.47 12.66 -15.80
N VAL A 637 18.13 12.46 -14.53
CA VAL A 637 17.19 13.34 -13.79
C VAL A 637 17.75 14.77 -13.72
N VAL A 638 18.99 14.95 -13.29
CA VAL A 638 19.59 16.28 -13.09
C VAL A 638 19.90 16.97 -14.42
N TYR A 639 20.42 16.24 -15.41
CA TYR A 639 20.62 16.74 -16.76
C TYR A 639 19.31 17.27 -17.33
N ASN A 640 18.25 16.46 -17.30
CA ASN A 640 16.97 16.86 -17.86
C ASN A 640 16.27 17.97 -17.05
N LEU A 641 16.49 18.10 -15.73
CA LEU A 641 15.99 19.24 -14.96
C LEU A 641 16.69 20.56 -15.31
N THR A 642 17.97 20.50 -15.67
CA THR A 642 18.81 21.68 -15.87
C THR A 642 18.98 22.10 -17.32
N GLU A 643 18.77 21.18 -18.25
CA GLU A 643 18.78 21.43 -19.69
C GLU A 643 17.59 22.30 -20.10
N ARG A 644 17.88 23.49 -20.63
CA ARG A 644 16.89 24.36 -21.26
C ARG A 644 16.91 24.08 -22.74
N ARG A 645 15.80 23.59 -23.28
CA ARG A 645 15.62 23.49 -24.72
C ARG A 645 15.57 24.93 -25.23
N GLU A 646 16.61 25.40 -25.92
CA GLU A 646 16.63 26.73 -26.53
C GLU A 646 15.37 26.91 -27.38
N GLU A 647 14.43 27.73 -26.92
CA GLU A 647 13.56 28.47 -27.83
C GLU A 647 14.47 29.47 -28.54
N ARG A 648 15.14 29.02 -29.61
CA ARG A 648 15.67 29.92 -30.64
C ARG A 648 14.49 30.51 -31.42
N GLY A 649 13.71 31.33 -30.72
CA GLY A 649 12.88 32.36 -31.30
C GLY A 649 13.59 33.68 -31.09
N GLU A 650 13.80 34.42 -32.17
CA GLU A 650 14.32 35.78 -32.15
C GLU A 650 13.44 36.64 -31.22
N GLY A 651 13.94 37.01 -30.04
CA GLY A 651 13.26 37.98 -29.16
C GLY A 651 13.29 37.75 -27.65
N ALA A 652 13.86 36.67 -27.11
CA ALA A 652 13.92 36.50 -25.66
C ALA A 652 15.06 37.35 -25.04
N THR A 653 14.67 38.40 -24.31
CA THR A 653 15.56 39.29 -23.56
C THR A 653 16.40 38.51 -22.55
N ARG A 654 17.71 38.79 -22.58
CA ARG A 654 18.78 38.20 -21.76
C ARG A 654 18.74 38.71 -20.31
N ASP A 655 17.64 38.55 -19.59
CA ASP A 655 17.57 38.93 -18.17
C ASP A 655 17.79 37.73 -17.24
N SER A 656 19.04 37.24 -17.21
CA SER A 656 19.57 36.53 -16.04
C SER A 656 21.05 36.92 -15.85
N PRO A 657 21.42 37.69 -14.80
CA PRO A 657 22.73 38.34 -14.70
C PRO A 657 23.87 37.45 -14.17
N LEU A 658 23.74 36.12 -14.23
CA LEU A 658 24.81 35.19 -13.84
C LEU A 658 25.04 34.17 -14.96
N PRO A 659 26.16 34.24 -15.70
CA PRO A 659 26.56 33.16 -16.59
C PRO A 659 26.76 31.92 -15.71
N SER A 660 26.02 30.85 -15.98
CA SER A 660 26.18 29.63 -15.20
C SER A 660 27.53 29.00 -15.51
N LEU A 661 28.46 29.05 -14.56
CA LEU A 661 29.82 28.49 -14.65
C LEU A 661 29.87 26.99 -15.03
N LEU A 662 28.75 26.27 -14.94
CA LEU A 662 28.66 24.82 -15.20
C LEU A 662 27.61 24.50 -16.26
N SER A 663 28.00 23.72 -17.27
CA SER A 663 27.11 23.18 -18.31
C SER A 663 26.10 22.18 -17.72
N PRO A 664 24.94 21.94 -18.38
CA PRO A 664 23.97 20.92 -17.94
C PRO A 664 24.58 19.51 -17.82
N LEU A 665 25.55 19.17 -18.68
CA LEU A 665 26.33 17.92 -18.56
C LEU A 665 27.08 17.84 -17.24
N THR A 666 27.77 18.91 -16.85
CA THR A 666 28.53 18.97 -15.59
C THR A 666 27.60 18.83 -14.38
N ARG A 667 26.40 19.44 -14.44
CA ARG A 667 25.39 19.28 -13.39
C ARG A 667 24.85 17.86 -13.31
N GLY A 668 24.62 17.22 -14.45
CA GLY A 668 24.26 15.80 -14.52
C GLY A 668 25.31 14.93 -13.81
N VAL A 669 26.59 15.13 -14.13
CA VAL A 669 27.70 14.39 -13.48
C VAL A 669 27.73 14.66 -11.97
N LEU A 670 27.56 15.91 -11.53
CA LEU A 670 27.46 16.23 -10.10
C LEU A 670 26.29 15.50 -9.44
N GLY A 671 25.14 15.39 -10.11
CA GLY A 671 24.00 14.59 -9.66
C GLY A 671 24.35 13.12 -9.43
N SER A 672 25.05 12.49 -10.39
CA SER A 672 25.57 11.12 -10.23
C SER A 672 26.51 10.98 -9.05
N LEU A 673 27.45 11.91 -8.89
CA LEU A 673 28.42 11.88 -7.79
C LEU A 673 27.73 12.06 -6.44
N PHE A 674 26.78 12.99 -6.33
CA PHE A 674 26.05 13.28 -5.10
C PHE A 674 25.20 12.10 -4.64
N VAL A 675 24.53 11.41 -5.57
CA VAL A 675 23.68 10.27 -5.23
C VAL A 675 24.51 9.01 -5.01
N ALA A 676 25.40 8.65 -5.93
CA ALA A 676 26.01 7.32 -5.97
C ALA A 676 27.41 7.25 -5.35
N VAL A 677 28.14 8.36 -5.24
CA VAL A 677 29.58 8.34 -4.87
C VAL A 677 29.87 9.03 -3.53
N ILE A 678 29.28 10.19 -3.27
CA ILE A 678 29.52 10.93 -2.03
C ILE A 678 28.97 10.15 -0.84
N GLY A 679 29.77 10.08 0.22
CA GLY A 679 29.37 9.56 1.54
C GLY A 679 29.03 10.68 2.53
N ASN A 680 28.62 10.30 3.73
CA ASN A 680 28.32 11.26 4.79
C ASN A 680 29.60 11.75 5.51
N LEU A 681 29.43 12.63 6.50
CA LEU A 681 30.56 13.16 7.29
C LEU A 681 31.04 12.19 8.39
N GLY A 682 30.56 10.95 8.39
CA GLY A 682 30.90 9.93 9.39
C GLY A 682 32.38 9.57 9.37
N GLU A 683 33.00 9.53 8.19
CA GLU A 683 34.45 9.27 8.07
C GLU A 683 35.29 10.44 8.60
N VAL A 684 34.84 11.68 8.34
CA VAL A 684 35.47 12.86 8.92
C VAL A 684 35.36 12.81 10.44
N LYS A 685 34.19 12.44 10.97
CA LYS A 685 34.00 12.24 12.41
C LYS A 685 34.91 11.15 12.97
N LEU A 686 35.06 10.01 12.28
CA LEU A 686 35.96 8.92 12.69
C LEU A 686 37.41 9.41 12.80
N ILE A 687 37.89 10.15 11.80
CA ILE A 687 39.23 10.74 11.81
C ILE A 687 39.39 11.69 13.00
N LEU A 688 38.43 12.59 13.23
CA LEU A 688 38.46 13.52 14.35
C LEU A 688 38.46 12.81 15.71
N ASP A 689 37.62 11.80 15.89
CA ASP A 689 37.55 11.01 17.11
C ASP A 689 38.87 10.25 17.38
N GLY A 690 39.48 9.69 16.33
CA GLY A 690 40.81 9.07 16.41
C GLY A 690 41.90 10.04 16.83
N LEU A 691 41.92 11.25 16.26
CA LEU A 691 42.86 12.30 16.66
C LEU A 691 42.65 12.72 18.12
N VAL A 692 41.40 12.87 18.55
CA VAL A 692 41.07 13.14 19.96
C VAL A 692 41.59 12.03 20.87
N GLN A 693 41.44 10.76 20.48
CA GLN A 693 41.92 9.61 21.24
C GLN A 693 43.45 9.61 21.36
N VAL A 694 44.18 9.82 20.25
CA VAL A 694 45.66 9.88 20.22
C VAL A 694 46.19 11.07 21.03
N SER A 695 45.45 12.17 21.10
CA SER A 695 45.86 13.35 21.86
C SER A 695 46.17 13.03 23.32
N GLY A 696 45.40 12.13 23.95
CA GLY A 696 45.46 11.84 25.39
C GLY A 696 45.13 13.05 26.29
N SER A 697 44.68 14.17 25.71
CA SER A 697 44.51 15.44 26.43
C SER A 697 43.18 15.50 27.18
N GLN A 698 43.26 15.87 28.46
CA GLN A 698 42.11 16.10 29.34
C GLN A 698 41.60 17.55 29.29
N PHE A 699 42.07 18.36 28.33
CA PHE A 699 41.67 19.77 28.20
C PHE A 699 40.14 19.93 28.12
N ARG A 700 39.58 20.82 28.96
CA ARG A 700 38.16 21.17 29.01
C ARG A 700 38.01 22.67 28.78
N SER A 701 36.94 23.06 28.10
CA SER A 701 36.59 24.46 27.87
C SER A 701 35.09 24.65 27.99
N THR A 702 34.68 25.79 28.51
CA THR A 702 33.30 26.26 28.52
C THR A 702 32.88 26.87 27.18
N ILE A 703 33.83 27.20 26.31
CA ILE A 703 33.56 27.67 24.95
C ILE A 703 33.21 26.45 24.08
N PRO A 704 31.99 26.38 23.51
CA PRO A 704 31.58 25.25 22.67
C PRO A 704 32.58 24.99 21.53
N GLY A 705 33.00 23.74 21.36
CA GLY A 705 33.92 23.32 20.29
C GLY A 705 35.41 23.57 20.54
N LEU A 706 35.80 24.52 21.41
CA LEU A 706 37.22 24.84 21.65
C LEU A 706 37.99 23.64 22.22
N ALA A 707 37.38 22.90 23.15
CA ALA A 707 38.00 21.72 23.74
C ALA A 707 38.27 20.63 22.69
N MET A 708 37.34 20.42 21.76
CA MET A 708 37.50 19.47 20.65
C MET A 708 38.62 19.93 19.71
N MET A 709 38.64 21.22 19.35
CA MET A 709 39.68 21.79 18.47
C MET A 709 41.09 21.59 19.04
N VAL A 710 41.29 21.92 20.33
CA VAL A 710 42.60 21.75 20.99
C VAL A 710 43.03 20.28 21.00
N LYS A 711 42.11 19.35 21.33
CA LYS A 711 42.41 17.91 21.33
C LYS A 711 42.76 17.39 19.94
N VAL A 712 42.02 17.80 18.92
CA VAL A 712 42.29 17.43 17.52
C VAL A 712 43.66 17.95 17.08
N LEU A 713 44.01 19.21 17.36
CA LEU A 713 45.30 19.78 17.00
C LEU A 713 46.47 19.08 17.70
N LEU A 714 46.33 18.76 18.98
CA LEU A 714 47.34 17.99 19.74
C LEU A 714 47.49 16.55 19.22
N GLY A 715 46.37 15.90 18.90
CA GLY A 715 46.37 14.58 18.27
C GLY A 715 47.03 14.59 16.89
N LEU A 716 46.70 15.59 16.07
CA LEU A 716 47.28 15.77 14.74
C LEU A 716 48.78 15.98 14.80
N SER A 717 49.25 16.80 15.73
CA SER A 717 50.68 16.99 15.98
C SER A 717 51.37 15.66 16.32
N LYS A 718 50.77 14.83 17.18
CA LYS A 718 51.30 13.50 17.53
C LYS A 718 51.29 12.50 16.38
N VAL A 719 50.34 12.59 15.45
CA VAL A 719 50.28 11.70 14.27
C VAL A 719 51.24 12.14 13.17
N LEU A 720 51.39 13.45 12.95
CA LEU A 720 52.26 13.99 11.89
C LEU A 720 53.74 14.05 12.28
N PHE A 721 54.02 14.37 13.54
CA PHE A 721 55.39 14.57 14.04
C PHE A 721 55.80 13.56 15.12
N GLY A 722 54.91 12.65 15.51
CA GLY A 722 55.21 11.55 16.42
C GLY A 722 54.95 10.20 15.74
N ASP A 723 55.58 9.14 16.27
CA ASP A 723 55.44 7.77 15.73
C ASP A 723 54.12 7.08 16.15
N GLN A 724 53.02 7.84 16.28
CA GLN A 724 51.71 7.34 16.69
C GLN A 724 50.75 7.25 15.50
N GLY A 725 50.28 6.04 15.18
CA GLY A 725 49.23 5.81 14.20
C GLY A 725 47.82 6.07 14.76
N LEU A 726 46.85 6.31 13.88
CA LEU A 726 45.43 6.32 14.26
C LEU A 726 44.99 4.90 14.65
N PRO A 727 44.31 4.70 15.81
CA PRO A 727 43.99 3.38 16.34
C PRO A 727 42.77 2.76 15.67
N PHE A 728 42.72 2.75 14.33
CA PHE A 728 41.56 2.32 13.58
C PHE A 728 41.60 0.84 13.23
N ARG A 729 40.49 0.15 13.49
CA ARG A 729 40.23 -1.18 12.94
C ARG A 729 39.68 -1.02 11.52
N ILE A 730 39.96 -1.98 10.64
CA ILE A 730 39.59 -1.86 9.22
C ILE A 730 38.07 -1.75 9.02
N GLU A 731 37.31 -2.42 9.87
CA GLU A 731 35.85 -2.40 9.87
C GLU A 731 35.25 -1.07 10.36
N TRP A 732 36.03 -0.16 10.95
CA TRP A 732 35.50 1.12 11.44
C TRP A 732 35.19 2.10 10.32
N TRP A 733 36.00 2.12 9.27
CA TRP A 733 35.72 2.81 8.00
C TRP A 733 34.41 2.30 7.37
N TYR A 734 34.04 1.06 7.71
CA TYR A 734 32.85 0.42 7.20
C TYR A 734 31.60 0.78 8.02
N TRP A 735 31.64 0.50 9.33
CA TRP A 735 30.44 0.54 10.18
C TRP A 735 30.14 1.89 10.80
N ASN A 736 31.16 2.67 11.18
CA ASN A 736 30.93 3.90 11.93
C ASN A 736 30.18 4.97 11.11
N PRO A 737 30.44 5.14 9.79
CA PRO A 737 29.67 6.06 8.97
C PRO A 737 28.20 5.68 8.81
N THR A 738 27.83 4.41 9.02
CA THR A 738 26.44 3.92 8.83
C THR A 738 25.72 3.60 10.13
N ARG A 739 26.32 3.93 11.27
CA ARG A 739 25.78 3.76 12.63
C ARG A 739 25.95 5.03 13.47
N VAL A 740 25.84 6.20 12.83
CA VAL A 740 26.04 7.51 13.48
C VAL A 740 24.93 7.81 14.48
N ILE A 741 23.69 7.49 14.12
CA ILE A 741 22.53 7.69 15.00
C ILE A 741 22.36 6.40 15.85
N PRO A 742 22.42 6.49 17.19
CA PRO A 742 22.32 5.32 18.06
C PRO A 742 21.06 4.48 17.79
N ASP A 743 21.21 3.15 17.90
CA ASP A 743 20.13 2.15 17.73
C ASP A 743 19.41 2.21 16.37
N THR A 744 20.06 2.77 15.35
CA THR A 744 19.53 2.85 13.98
C THR A 744 20.58 2.50 12.92
N ILE A 745 20.10 2.28 11.70
CA ILE A 745 20.92 2.06 10.50
C ILE A 745 20.70 3.26 9.59
N ASN A 746 21.77 3.96 9.22
CA ASN A 746 21.72 5.16 8.39
C ASN A 746 22.68 5.06 7.20
N GLU A 747 22.38 4.12 6.31
CA GLU A 747 23.12 3.88 5.07
C GLU A 747 22.85 4.95 4.01
N PHE A 748 23.77 5.03 3.06
CA PHE A 748 23.71 5.87 1.86
C PHE A 748 24.10 5.03 0.64
N PRO A 749 23.71 5.42 -0.59
CA PRO A 749 23.82 4.53 -1.76
C PRO A 749 25.22 3.96 -2.00
N PHE A 750 26.28 4.75 -1.86
CA PHE A 750 27.65 4.26 -2.03
C PHE A 750 27.97 3.10 -1.07
N PHE A 751 27.57 3.22 0.20
CA PHE A 751 27.73 2.14 1.18
C PHE A 751 26.92 0.90 0.79
N THR A 752 25.66 1.05 0.38
CA THR A 752 24.82 -0.08 -0.06
C THR A 752 25.51 -0.90 -1.15
N PHE A 753 26.09 -0.24 -2.16
CA PHE A 753 26.82 -0.95 -3.21
C PHE A 753 28.17 -1.50 -2.73
N LEU A 754 28.87 -0.79 -1.85
CA LEU A 754 30.14 -1.26 -1.27
C LEU A 754 29.93 -2.52 -0.43
N TYR A 755 28.82 -2.56 0.32
CA TYR A 755 28.40 -3.72 1.10
C TYR A 755 28.11 -4.89 0.21
N ALA A 756 27.51 -4.63 -0.95
CA ALA A 756 27.19 -5.63 -1.96
C ALA A 756 26.22 -6.70 -1.45
N ASP A 757 25.40 -6.37 -0.44
CA ASP A 757 24.16 -7.09 -0.18
C ASP A 757 23.22 -6.73 -1.33
N LEU A 758 22.75 -7.74 -2.06
CA LEU A 758 21.81 -7.58 -3.17
C LEU A 758 20.39 -7.44 -2.60
N HIS A 759 20.30 -6.60 -1.58
CA HIS A 759 19.10 -6.37 -0.83
C HIS A 759 18.16 -5.47 -1.64
N ALA A 760 16.89 -5.52 -1.30
CA ALA A 760 15.83 -4.85 -2.05
C ALA A 760 16.03 -3.36 -2.33
N HIS A 761 16.48 -2.60 -1.33
CA HIS A 761 16.65 -1.17 -1.48
C HIS A 761 17.75 -0.86 -2.51
N GLY A 762 18.83 -1.64 -2.55
CA GLY A 762 19.89 -1.50 -3.55
C GLY A 762 19.42 -1.79 -4.97
N ILE A 763 18.56 -2.79 -5.16
CA ILE A 763 17.95 -3.10 -6.47
C ILE A 763 16.88 -2.05 -6.85
N ALA A 764 16.22 -1.42 -5.88
CA ALA A 764 15.18 -0.43 -6.11
C ALA A 764 15.73 0.93 -6.57
N LEU A 765 16.96 1.31 -6.20
CA LEU A 765 17.55 2.63 -6.53
C LEU A 765 17.50 3.02 -8.02
N PRO A 766 17.81 2.14 -8.99
CA PRO A 766 17.59 2.47 -10.41
C PRO A 766 16.11 2.71 -10.77
N LEU A 767 15.18 1.96 -10.17
CA LEU A 767 13.75 2.09 -10.43
C LEU A 767 13.18 3.38 -9.84
N THR A 768 13.68 3.80 -8.67
CA THR A 768 13.27 5.06 -8.05
C THR A 768 13.71 6.26 -8.88
N LEU A 769 14.92 6.23 -9.41
CA LEU A 769 15.42 7.25 -10.35
C LEU A 769 14.68 7.24 -11.68
N LEU A 770 14.28 6.06 -12.19
CA LEU A 770 13.38 5.95 -13.33
C LEU A 770 12.02 6.61 -13.03
N ALA A 771 11.46 6.40 -11.84
CA ALA A 771 10.23 7.05 -11.40
C ALA A 771 10.37 8.58 -11.30
N LEU A 772 11.50 9.08 -10.77
CA LEU A 772 11.81 10.51 -10.75
C LEU A 772 11.92 11.09 -12.15
N ALA A 773 12.61 10.41 -13.07
CA ALA A 773 12.72 10.89 -14.45
C ALA A 773 11.37 10.91 -15.17
N MET A 774 10.47 9.97 -14.87
CA MET A 774 9.09 10.00 -15.36
C MET A 774 8.31 11.18 -14.77
N ALA A 775 8.49 11.49 -13.48
CA ALA A 775 7.92 12.68 -12.86
C ALA A 775 8.44 13.97 -13.53
N VAL A 776 9.75 14.07 -13.80
CA VAL A 776 10.33 15.19 -14.57
C VAL A 776 9.73 15.27 -15.97
N ASN A 777 9.54 14.15 -16.66
CA ASN A 777 8.91 14.11 -17.98
C ASN A 777 7.46 14.61 -17.97
N ILE A 778 6.71 14.36 -16.88
CA ILE A 778 5.35 14.89 -16.68
C ILE A 778 5.40 16.40 -16.42
N VAL A 779 6.34 16.86 -15.59
CA VAL A 779 6.52 18.28 -15.26
C VAL A 779 6.93 19.09 -16.50
N LYS A 780 7.82 18.57 -17.33
CA LYS A 780 8.29 19.22 -18.58
C LYS A 780 7.29 19.14 -19.73
N HIS A 781 6.04 18.74 -19.50
CA HIS A 781 5.05 18.58 -20.56
C HIS A 781 4.72 19.90 -21.26
N ILE A 782 4.98 19.95 -22.56
CA ILE A 782 4.67 21.11 -23.41
C ILE A 782 3.22 21.00 -23.89
N SER A 783 2.44 22.07 -23.71
CA SER A 783 1.15 22.22 -24.38
C SER A 783 1.38 22.33 -25.89
N ASP A 784 0.82 21.40 -26.68
CA ASP A 784 0.88 21.40 -28.16
C ASP A 784 0.38 22.71 -28.82
N LYS A 785 -0.15 23.67 -28.05
CA LYS A 785 -0.53 24.99 -28.55
C LYS A 785 0.66 25.90 -28.91
N GLY A 786 1.88 25.61 -28.44
CA GLY A 786 3.05 26.48 -28.62
C GLY A 786 3.95 26.16 -29.82
N LEU A 787 3.78 25.00 -30.45
CA LEU A 787 4.51 24.65 -31.67
C LEU A 787 3.54 24.82 -32.84
N GLY A 788 3.74 25.83 -33.68
CA GLY A 788 3.09 25.98 -34.99
C GLY A 788 3.43 24.88 -35.99
N MET A 789 3.63 23.65 -35.52
CA MET A 789 3.81 22.45 -36.32
C MET A 789 2.44 21.79 -36.46
N ARG A 790 1.68 22.25 -37.46
CA ARG A 790 0.64 21.41 -38.06
C ARG A 790 1.28 20.07 -38.43
N ASP A 791 0.62 18.97 -38.09
CA ASP A 791 0.90 17.64 -38.65
C ASP A 791 0.61 17.70 -40.16
N GLU A 792 1.54 18.22 -40.96
CA GLU A 792 1.42 18.29 -42.43
C GLU A 792 1.70 16.94 -43.12
N GLY A 793 1.82 15.84 -42.37
CA GLY A 793 2.05 14.49 -42.91
C GLY A 793 0.83 13.56 -42.91
N ALA A 794 -0.30 13.96 -42.35
CA ALA A 794 -1.53 13.17 -42.35
C ALA A 794 -2.63 13.97 -43.06
N GLY A 795 -2.74 13.80 -44.37
CA GLY A 795 -3.76 14.41 -45.23
C GLY A 795 -5.18 13.86 -45.00
N MET A 796 -5.64 13.85 -43.75
CA MET A 796 -7.04 13.67 -43.36
C MET A 796 -7.28 14.44 -42.05
N PRO A 797 -8.16 15.46 -42.03
CA PRO A 797 -8.61 16.07 -40.78
C PRO A 797 -9.36 15.02 -39.96
N GLY A 798 -8.77 14.57 -38.85
CA GLY A 798 -9.49 13.73 -37.89
C GLY A 798 -10.67 14.52 -37.28
N PRO A 799 -11.82 13.90 -36.98
CA PRO A 799 -13.07 14.61 -36.60
C PRO A 799 -13.04 15.32 -35.23
N SER A 800 -11.89 15.41 -34.56
CA SER A 800 -11.80 15.83 -33.16
C SER A 800 -11.57 17.34 -32.95
N SER A 801 -11.48 18.15 -34.01
CA SER A 801 -11.32 19.61 -33.88
C SER A 801 -12.63 20.41 -33.98
N LEU A 802 -13.75 19.74 -34.30
CA LEU A 802 -15.06 20.39 -34.51
C LEU A 802 -16.17 19.91 -33.55
N ILE A 803 -15.87 18.96 -32.66
CA ILE A 803 -16.80 18.50 -31.62
C ILE A 803 -16.30 19.02 -30.27
N PRO A 804 -17.01 19.95 -29.60
CA PRO A 804 -16.75 20.26 -28.19
C PRO A 804 -16.81 18.96 -27.39
N ASP A 805 -15.75 18.66 -26.62
CA ASP A 805 -15.61 17.45 -25.80
C ASP A 805 -16.95 17.17 -25.05
N PRO A 806 -17.76 16.17 -25.44
CA PRO A 806 -19.13 16.03 -24.94
C PRO A 806 -19.19 15.53 -23.49
N TYR A 807 -18.03 15.20 -22.90
CA TYR A 807 -17.90 14.67 -21.55
C TYR A 807 -16.90 15.50 -20.72
N PRO A 808 -17.33 16.58 -20.04
CA PRO A 808 -16.45 17.46 -19.25
C PRO A 808 -15.77 16.78 -18.04
N LEU A 809 -16.11 15.53 -17.73
CA LEU A 809 -15.56 14.76 -16.60
C LEU A 809 -14.28 13.97 -16.93
N PHE A 810 -14.02 13.64 -18.21
CA PHE A 810 -12.86 12.85 -18.62
C PHE A 810 -12.23 13.42 -19.91
N PRO A 811 -11.39 14.46 -19.82
CA PRO A 811 -10.69 15.01 -20.98
C PRO A 811 -9.85 13.92 -21.68
N SER A 812 -9.92 13.86 -23.01
CA SER A 812 -9.30 12.88 -23.92
C SER A 812 -8.09 12.09 -23.36
N ILE A 813 -8.35 10.81 -23.06
CA ILE A 813 -7.40 9.83 -22.50
C ILE A 813 -6.31 9.40 -23.51
N SER A 814 -6.53 9.62 -24.81
CA SER A 814 -5.83 8.92 -25.89
C SER A 814 -4.32 9.19 -26.01
N TYR A 815 -3.84 10.39 -25.67
CA TYR A 815 -2.42 10.76 -25.89
C TYR A 815 -1.49 10.53 -24.68
N ASP A 816 -2.06 10.38 -23.47
CA ASP A 816 -1.31 10.19 -22.21
C ASP A 816 -1.38 8.75 -21.67
N LEU A 817 -2.24 7.89 -22.22
CA LEU A 817 -2.46 6.53 -21.70
C LEU A 817 -1.18 5.68 -21.66
N GLY A 818 -0.34 5.75 -22.70
CA GLY A 818 0.93 5.03 -22.73
C GLY A 818 1.92 5.51 -21.66
N ASN A 819 1.98 6.82 -21.40
CA ASN A 819 2.82 7.39 -20.35
C ASN A 819 2.31 6.98 -18.97
N PHE A 820 0.99 7.00 -18.74
CA PHE A 820 0.41 6.56 -17.47
C PHE A 820 0.58 5.07 -17.25
N LEU A 821 0.44 4.24 -18.28
CA LEU A 821 0.65 2.80 -18.17
C LEU A 821 2.09 2.47 -17.77
N VAL A 822 3.08 3.08 -18.44
CA VAL A 822 4.50 2.88 -18.09
C VAL A 822 4.80 3.46 -16.72
N PHE A 823 4.20 4.60 -16.34
CA PHE A 823 4.45 5.18 -15.02
C PHE A 823 3.85 4.32 -13.90
N SER A 824 2.65 3.78 -14.11
CA SER A 824 2.03 2.80 -13.24
C SER A 824 2.82 1.51 -13.14
N LEU A 825 3.44 1.05 -14.24
CA LEU A 825 4.34 -0.10 -14.21
C LEU A 825 5.58 0.18 -13.34
N VAL A 826 6.24 1.32 -13.54
CA VAL A 826 7.44 1.71 -12.77
C VAL A 826 7.11 1.88 -11.29
N LEU A 827 6.06 2.64 -10.96
CA LEU A 827 5.62 2.82 -9.57
C LEU A 827 5.15 1.50 -8.97
N GLY A 828 4.41 0.69 -9.72
CA GLY A 828 3.96 -0.64 -9.30
C GLY A 828 5.13 -1.56 -8.97
N ALA A 829 6.21 -1.51 -9.74
CA ALA A 829 7.42 -2.33 -9.54
C ALA A 829 8.17 -2.01 -8.25
N LEU A 830 8.04 -0.78 -7.72
CA LEU A 830 8.64 -0.42 -6.43
C LEU A 830 8.03 -1.23 -5.29
N ARG A 831 6.73 -1.55 -5.34
CA ARG A 831 6.05 -2.26 -4.25
C ARG A 831 6.59 -3.68 -3.99
N PRO A 832 6.73 -4.56 -4.99
CA PRO A 832 7.32 -5.90 -4.81
C PRO A 832 8.85 -5.91 -4.88
N THR A 833 9.51 -4.77 -5.12
CA THR A 833 10.98 -4.64 -5.05
C THR A 833 11.42 -4.12 -3.69
N ASN A 834 10.85 -3.01 -3.22
CA ASN A 834 11.03 -2.44 -1.90
C ASN A 834 9.76 -1.65 -1.50
N THR A 835 8.88 -2.29 -0.72
CA THR A 835 7.51 -1.80 -0.41
C THR A 835 7.44 -0.33 0.05
N TRP A 836 8.44 0.14 0.80
CA TRP A 836 8.42 1.47 1.43
C TRP A 836 8.84 2.62 0.51
N ASP A 837 9.34 2.33 -0.70
CA ASP A 837 9.56 3.34 -1.72
C ASP A 837 8.22 3.77 -2.35
N TYR A 838 7.27 2.84 -2.48
CA TYR A 838 6.01 3.06 -3.18
C TYR A 838 5.22 4.29 -2.70
N PRO A 839 5.00 4.54 -1.39
CA PRO A 839 4.28 5.73 -0.92
C PRO A 839 4.97 7.05 -1.27
N THR A 840 6.30 7.13 -1.13
CA THR A 840 7.08 8.34 -1.41
C THR A 840 7.03 8.70 -2.89
N TYR A 841 7.24 7.73 -3.77
CA TYR A 841 7.20 8.00 -5.21
C TYR A 841 5.78 8.20 -5.75
N LEU A 842 4.73 7.68 -5.10
CA LEU A 842 3.34 8.09 -5.36
C LEU A 842 3.11 9.56 -4.99
N LEU A 843 3.64 10.03 -3.86
CA LEU A 843 3.52 11.43 -3.47
C LEU A 843 4.23 12.35 -4.48
N ILE A 844 5.40 11.95 -4.97
CA ILE A 844 6.13 12.68 -6.01
C ILE A 844 5.34 12.67 -7.34
N ALA A 845 4.72 11.55 -7.71
CA ALA A 845 3.85 11.46 -8.88
C ALA A 845 2.64 12.41 -8.77
N LEU A 846 2.01 12.49 -7.59
CA LEU A 846 0.94 13.43 -7.30
C LEU A 846 1.41 14.88 -7.44
N GLY A 847 2.58 15.21 -6.87
CA GLY A 847 3.19 16.53 -6.98
C GLY A 847 3.49 16.92 -8.44
N ALA A 848 4.06 16.00 -9.23
CA ALA A 848 4.32 16.21 -10.66
C ALA A 848 3.04 16.46 -11.47
N LEU A 849 1.97 15.69 -11.21
CA LEU A 849 0.66 15.90 -11.83
C LEU A 849 0.04 17.25 -11.44
N ALA A 850 0.15 17.63 -10.17
CA ALA A 850 -0.35 18.90 -9.67
C ALA A 850 0.38 20.08 -10.32
N ILE A 851 1.72 20.03 -10.37
CA ILE A 851 2.54 21.07 -11.02
C ILE A 851 2.17 21.19 -12.50
N ARG A 852 2.08 20.06 -13.22
CA ARG A 852 1.66 20.03 -14.63
C ARG A 852 0.30 20.67 -14.83
N GLU A 853 -0.69 20.33 -14.01
CA GLU A 853 -2.06 20.81 -14.18
C GLU A 853 -2.19 22.30 -13.84
N VAL A 854 -1.50 22.77 -12.80
CA VAL A 854 -1.43 24.20 -12.45
C VAL A 854 -0.77 24.99 -13.56
N GLN A 855 0.33 24.49 -14.14
CA GLN A 855 0.98 25.15 -15.27
C GLN A 855 0.09 25.19 -16.51
N ARG A 856 -0.59 24.08 -16.82
CA ARG A 856 -1.49 23.98 -17.99
C ARG A 856 -2.66 24.96 -17.92
N ARG A 857 -3.21 25.18 -16.72
CA ARG A 857 -4.40 26.01 -16.50
C ARG A 857 -4.08 27.45 -16.08
N GLY A 858 -2.86 27.72 -15.60
CA GLY A 858 -2.48 29.00 -14.99
C GLY A 858 -3.15 29.30 -13.65
N ARG A 859 -3.99 28.39 -13.12
CA ARG A 859 -4.72 28.56 -11.86
C ARG A 859 -5.09 27.22 -11.24
N VAL A 860 -5.42 27.24 -9.95
CA VAL A 860 -6.01 26.09 -9.24
C VAL A 860 -7.53 26.21 -9.29
N ASP A 861 -8.20 25.35 -10.06
CA ASP A 861 -9.67 25.29 -10.15
C ASP A 861 -10.21 23.87 -9.86
N ARG A 862 -11.53 23.74 -9.62
CA ARG A 862 -12.16 22.44 -9.29
C ARG A 862 -11.92 21.39 -10.37
N ALA A 863 -11.91 21.79 -11.63
CA ALA A 863 -11.68 20.89 -12.76
C ALA A 863 -10.21 20.42 -12.84
N GLY A 864 -9.24 21.27 -12.47
CA GLY A 864 -7.83 20.88 -12.32
C GLY A 864 -7.63 19.92 -11.15
N LEU A 865 -8.25 20.18 -10.00
CA LEU A 865 -8.22 19.25 -8.86
C LEU A 865 -8.80 17.88 -9.21
N TRP A 866 -9.95 17.85 -9.91
CA TRP A 866 -10.51 16.60 -10.43
C TRP A 866 -9.57 15.91 -11.42
N ALA A 867 -8.97 16.66 -12.34
CA ALA A 867 -8.03 16.13 -13.33
C ALA A 867 -6.81 15.46 -12.68
N VAL A 868 -6.26 16.06 -11.63
CA VAL A 868 -5.18 15.46 -10.83
C VAL A 868 -5.70 14.21 -10.09
N ALA A 869 -6.84 14.31 -9.42
CA ALA A 869 -7.40 13.24 -8.61
C ALA A 869 -7.70 11.97 -9.42
N TRP A 870 -8.36 12.08 -10.58
CA TRP A 870 -8.70 10.88 -11.37
C TRP A 870 -7.45 10.28 -12.03
N ARG A 871 -6.50 11.08 -12.52
CA ARG A 871 -5.24 10.58 -13.11
C ARG A 871 -4.39 9.88 -12.07
N PHE A 872 -4.29 10.47 -10.88
CA PHE A 872 -3.60 9.86 -9.75
C PHE A 872 -4.30 8.57 -9.31
N GLY A 873 -5.63 8.58 -9.22
CA GLY A 873 -6.43 7.38 -8.93
C GLY A 873 -6.23 6.28 -9.96
N LEU A 874 -6.20 6.62 -11.26
CA LEU A 874 -5.88 5.68 -12.33
C LEU A 874 -4.47 5.09 -12.16
N ILE A 875 -3.47 5.94 -11.85
CA ILE A 875 -2.10 5.49 -11.63
C ILE A 875 -2.03 4.47 -10.51
N VAL A 876 -2.65 4.77 -9.36
CA VAL A 876 -2.70 3.90 -8.16
C VAL A 876 -3.42 2.58 -8.44
N VAL A 877 -4.53 2.61 -9.17
CA VAL A 877 -5.27 1.40 -9.54
C VAL A 877 -4.46 0.55 -10.51
N LEU A 878 -3.90 1.13 -11.57
CA LEU A 878 -3.10 0.40 -12.54
C LEU A 878 -1.82 -0.17 -11.93
N SER A 879 -1.11 0.59 -11.08
CA SER A 879 0.10 0.09 -10.41
C SER A 879 -0.21 -1.07 -9.47
N ALA A 880 -1.38 -1.09 -8.83
CA ALA A 880 -1.84 -2.23 -8.06
C ALA A 880 -2.25 -3.42 -8.94
N LEU A 881 -2.99 -3.20 -10.03
CA LEU A 881 -3.45 -4.27 -10.92
C LEU A 881 -2.31 -4.98 -11.65
N LEU A 882 -1.32 -4.22 -12.16
CA LEU A 882 -0.16 -4.76 -12.88
C LEU A 882 0.67 -5.73 -12.04
N PHE A 883 0.64 -5.59 -10.71
CA PHE A 883 1.34 -6.47 -9.76
C PHE A 883 0.37 -7.21 -8.83
N TRP A 884 -0.86 -7.44 -9.27
CA TRP A 884 -1.85 -8.21 -8.51
C TRP A 884 -1.39 -9.63 -8.16
N PRO A 885 -0.72 -10.40 -9.04
CA PRO A 885 -0.27 -11.76 -8.69
C PRO A 885 0.66 -11.79 -7.47
N TYR A 886 1.53 -10.79 -7.31
CA TYR A 886 2.36 -10.64 -6.11
C TYR A 886 1.50 -10.29 -4.88
N GLN A 887 0.64 -9.27 -5.01
CA GLN A 887 -0.18 -8.79 -3.88
C GLN A 887 -1.15 -9.84 -3.35
N ALA A 888 -1.67 -10.71 -4.22
CA ALA A 888 -2.58 -11.78 -3.84
C ALA A 888 -1.92 -12.88 -2.98
N ARG A 889 -0.57 -12.97 -3.00
CA ARG A 889 0.19 -13.99 -2.26
C ARG A 889 1.07 -13.41 -1.15
N TYR A 890 1.23 -12.08 -1.09
CA TYR A 890 2.07 -11.41 -0.10
C TYR A 890 1.31 -11.14 1.21
N ALA A 891 1.82 -11.65 2.32
CA ALA A 891 1.30 -11.39 3.66
C ALA A 891 2.14 -10.29 4.35
N ALA A 892 1.55 -9.12 4.56
CA ALA A 892 2.24 -7.99 5.19
C ALA A 892 2.38 -8.19 6.71
N ALA A 893 3.62 -8.24 7.21
CA ALA A 893 3.91 -8.35 8.65
C ALA A 893 3.66 -7.03 9.41
N TYR A 894 3.87 -5.89 8.75
CA TYR A 894 3.74 -4.55 9.34
C TYR A 894 2.66 -3.74 8.62
N THR A 895 1.50 -3.55 9.24
CA THR A 895 0.36 -2.86 8.62
C THR A 895 -0.13 -1.64 9.40
N SER A 896 0.53 -1.28 10.50
CA SER A 896 0.12 -0.17 11.36
C SER A 896 1.30 0.68 11.80
N LEU A 897 1.03 1.98 11.94
CA LEU A 897 1.94 2.98 12.44
C LEU A 897 1.66 3.26 13.92
N GLU A 898 2.68 3.65 14.68
CA GLU A 898 2.56 4.17 16.03
C GLU A 898 3.45 5.40 16.25
N LEU A 899 3.13 6.20 17.26
CA LEU A 899 3.93 7.37 17.61
C LEU A 899 5.23 6.93 18.30
N TRP A 900 6.37 7.40 17.81
CA TRP A 900 7.67 7.12 18.42
C TRP A 900 7.76 7.79 19.79
N LYS A 901 8.21 7.04 20.80
CA LYS A 901 8.33 7.51 22.21
C LYS A 901 9.77 7.45 22.75
N GLY A 902 10.70 6.87 22.01
CA GLY A 902 12.11 6.77 22.42
C GLY A 902 12.91 8.06 22.15
N ALA A 903 14.23 7.94 22.24
CA ALA A 903 15.14 9.05 21.97
C ALA A 903 15.02 9.55 20.53
N ARG A 904 15.09 10.88 20.37
CA ARG A 904 15.08 11.55 19.05
C ARG A 904 16.49 11.74 18.54
N THR A 905 16.64 11.95 17.23
CA THR A 905 17.95 12.20 16.63
C THR A 905 18.54 13.50 17.16
N LYS A 906 19.80 13.46 17.63
CA LYS A 906 20.51 14.67 18.02
C LYS A 906 20.85 15.48 16.77
N LEU A 907 20.82 16.81 16.88
CA LEU A 907 21.12 17.68 15.75
C LEU A 907 22.50 17.39 15.13
N MET A 908 23.52 17.16 15.96
CA MET A 908 24.87 16.83 15.47
C MET A 908 24.92 15.51 14.71
N ASP A 909 24.22 14.47 15.17
CA ASP A 909 24.18 13.18 14.47
C ASP A 909 23.48 13.35 13.11
N TYR A 910 22.39 14.13 13.06
CA TYR A 910 21.71 14.46 11.81
C TYR A 910 22.60 15.27 10.84
N LEU A 911 23.38 16.21 11.36
CA LEU A 911 24.36 16.98 10.57
C LEU A 911 25.53 16.11 10.08
N VAL A 912 25.93 15.09 10.82
CA VAL A 912 26.96 14.15 10.33
C VAL A 912 26.41 13.34 9.15
N VAL A 913 25.13 12.95 9.19
CA VAL A 913 24.49 12.20 8.09
C VAL A 913 24.21 13.09 6.88
N HIS A 914 23.49 14.20 7.06
CA HIS A 914 22.94 15.01 5.96
C HIS A 914 23.57 16.41 5.84
N GLY A 915 24.57 16.76 6.65
CA GLY A 915 25.10 18.13 6.75
C GLY A 915 25.61 18.71 5.43
N PHE A 916 26.24 17.88 4.60
CA PHE A 916 26.68 18.30 3.26
C PHE A 916 25.50 18.76 2.39
N PHE A 917 24.44 17.95 2.29
CA PHE A 917 23.24 18.31 1.52
C PHE A 917 22.46 19.44 2.15
N LEU A 918 22.36 19.49 3.48
CA LEU A 918 21.71 20.58 4.19
C LEU A 918 22.40 21.91 3.93
N PHE A 919 23.73 21.94 3.88
CA PHE A 919 24.46 23.15 3.52
C PHE A 919 24.04 23.63 2.12
N ILE A 920 24.06 22.75 1.12
CA ILE A 920 23.64 23.06 -0.25
C ILE A 920 22.18 23.55 -0.29
N LEU A 921 21.28 22.84 0.39
CA LEU A 921 19.85 23.12 0.45
C LEU A 921 19.57 24.46 1.12
N VAL A 922 20.18 24.73 2.28
CA VAL A 922 20.01 25.98 3.02
C VAL A 922 20.54 27.16 2.20
N THR A 923 21.70 27.00 1.56
CA THR A 923 22.23 28.02 0.64
C THR A 923 21.27 28.24 -0.54
N PHE A 924 20.74 27.18 -1.15
CA PHE A 924 19.79 27.27 -2.25
C PHE A 924 18.49 28.00 -1.84
N LEU A 925 17.86 27.59 -0.74
CA LEU A 925 16.65 28.23 -0.22
C LEU A 925 16.91 29.70 0.16
N GLY A 926 18.08 30.01 0.74
CA GLY A 926 18.49 31.37 1.06
C GLY A 926 18.63 32.25 -0.19
N VAL A 927 19.25 31.74 -1.25
CA VAL A 927 19.37 32.43 -2.55
C VAL A 927 18.01 32.64 -3.20
N GLU A 928 17.12 31.63 -3.19
CA GLU A 928 15.76 31.77 -3.74
C GLU A 928 14.90 32.75 -2.94
N ALA A 929 15.02 32.74 -1.61
CA ALA A 929 14.37 33.71 -0.75
C ALA A 929 14.87 35.13 -1.03
N GLN A 930 16.19 35.32 -1.13
CA GLN A 930 16.79 36.62 -1.48
C GLN A 930 16.31 37.11 -2.85
N ARG A 931 16.25 36.23 -3.86
CA ARG A 931 15.72 36.56 -5.19
C ARG A 931 14.26 37.01 -5.12
N TRP A 932 13.44 36.31 -4.34
CA TRP A 932 12.04 36.68 -4.16
C TRP A 932 11.89 38.04 -3.47
N VAL A 933 12.63 38.28 -2.39
CA VAL A 933 12.66 39.56 -1.69
C VAL A 933 13.10 40.70 -2.61
N ASN A 934 14.09 40.46 -3.46
CA ASN A 934 14.57 41.48 -4.41
C ASN A 934 13.57 41.76 -5.54
N GLN A 935 12.80 40.76 -5.99
CA GLN A 935 11.79 40.93 -7.04
C GLN A 935 10.54 41.66 -6.54
N GLU A 936 10.13 41.40 -5.31
CA GLU A 936 8.93 42.00 -4.68
C GLU A 936 9.33 43.04 -3.62
N ARG A 937 10.42 43.77 -3.86
CA ARG A 937 11.09 44.60 -2.84
C ARG A 937 10.16 45.59 -2.14
N ASP A 938 9.24 46.19 -2.89
CA ASP A 938 8.30 47.17 -2.33
C ASP A 938 7.19 46.51 -1.51
N ALA A 939 6.65 45.37 -1.97
CA ALA A 939 5.71 44.57 -1.19
C ALA A 939 6.34 44.03 0.11
N TRP A 940 7.60 43.61 0.08
CA TRP A 940 8.34 43.21 1.27
C TRP A 940 8.62 44.36 2.22
N ARG A 941 8.87 45.59 1.72
CA ARG A 941 9.02 46.78 2.56
C ARG A 941 7.72 47.14 3.28
N GLU A 942 6.58 47.07 2.59
CA GLU A 942 5.26 47.28 3.19
C GLU A 942 4.92 46.18 4.21
N TRP A 943 5.19 44.92 3.86
CA TRP A 943 5.04 43.80 4.76
C TRP A 943 5.91 43.96 6.01
N LEU A 944 7.22 44.26 5.86
CA LEU A 944 8.11 44.50 6.99
C LEU A 944 7.60 45.62 7.88
N ARG A 945 7.16 46.76 7.32
CA ARG A 945 6.56 47.88 8.08
C ARG A 945 5.33 47.46 8.88
N ALA A 946 4.47 46.60 8.32
CA ALA A 946 3.30 46.06 9.02
C ALA A 946 3.68 45.06 10.14
N TRP A 947 4.83 44.39 10.03
CA TRP A 947 5.30 43.40 11.00
C TRP A 947 6.29 43.97 12.04
N VAL A 948 6.91 45.14 11.83
CA VAL A 948 7.79 45.79 12.83
C VAL A 948 7.12 45.91 14.21
N PRO A 949 5.84 46.33 14.34
CA PRO A 949 5.17 46.39 15.65
C PRO A 949 4.92 45.01 16.27
N LEU A 950 4.84 43.96 15.43
CA LEU A 950 4.63 42.58 15.85
C LEU A 950 5.94 41.84 16.17
N ALA A 951 7.10 42.41 15.79
CA ALA A 951 8.40 41.76 15.95
C ALA A 951 8.71 41.32 17.40
N PRO A 952 8.41 42.09 18.47
CA PRO A 952 8.63 41.64 19.84
C PRO A 952 7.80 40.39 20.19
N TYR A 953 6.56 40.30 19.70
CA TYR A 953 5.67 39.16 19.92
C TYR A 953 6.10 37.93 19.11
N VAL A 954 6.56 38.13 17.88
CA VAL A 954 7.12 37.05 17.05
C VAL A 954 8.42 36.52 17.66
N ILE A 955 9.32 37.40 18.09
CA ILE A 955 10.55 37.02 18.80
C ILE A 955 10.21 36.31 20.11
N GLY A 956 9.26 36.83 20.89
CA GLY A 956 8.78 36.19 22.12
C GLY A 956 8.16 34.81 21.87
N PHE A 957 7.37 34.65 20.81
CA PHE A 957 6.78 33.37 20.40
C PHE A 957 7.84 32.38 19.90
N LEU A 958 8.81 32.82 19.11
CA LEU A 958 9.93 31.99 18.66
C LEU A 958 10.84 31.59 19.82
N ALA A 959 11.07 32.49 20.78
CA ALA A 959 11.81 32.19 22.01
C ALA A 959 11.05 31.18 22.88
N LEU A 960 9.73 31.34 23.04
CA LEU A 960 8.87 30.38 23.74
C LEU A 960 8.85 29.03 23.02
N LEU A 961 8.69 28.99 21.69
CA LEU A 961 8.78 27.75 20.91
C LEU A 961 10.13 27.09 21.08
N THR A 962 11.22 27.87 20.96
CA THR A 962 12.59 27.38 21.18
C THR A 962 12.73 26.78 22.58
N LEU A 963 12.22 27.45 23.61
CA LEU A 963 12.22 26.95 24.99
C LEU A 963 11.39 25.65 25.11
N LEU A 964 10.18 25.61 24.53
CA LEU A 964 9.32 24.42 24.57
C LEU A 964 9.94 23.23 23.84
N PHE A 965 10.54 23.45 22.67
CA PHE A 965 11.26 22.41 21.92
C PHE A 965 12.53 21.98 22.66
N ALA A 966 13.28 22.90 23.27
CA ALA A 966 14.46 22.60 24.08
C ALA A 966 14.11 21.75 25.31
N LEU A 967 13.06 22.12 26.06
CA LEU A 967 12.55 21.37 27.22
C LEU A 967 12.05 19.96 26.86
N LYS A 968 11.69 19.73 25.58
CA LYS A 968 11.29 18.42 25.05
C LYS A 968 12.40 17.71 24.27
N HIS A 969 13.62 18.25 24.23
CA HIS A 969 14.76 17.74 23.46
C HIS A 969 14.49 17.57 21.95
N LEU A 970 13.67 18.45 21.37
CA LEU A 970 13.20 18.41 19.98
C LEU A 970 13.97 19.39 19.07
N TRP A 971 15.30 19.49 19.26
CA TRP A 971 16.16 20.43 18.54
C TRP A 971 16.10 20.31 17.01
N LEU A 972 15.93 19.09 16.50
CA LEU A 972 15.84 18.84 15.07
C LEU A 972 14.59 19.49 14.45
N PHE A 973 13.47 19.52 15.18
CA PHE A 973 12.23 20.18 14.72
C PHE A 973 12.42 21.69 14.59
N LEU A 974 13.11 22.30 15.54
CA LEU A 974 13.42 23.73 15.53
C LEU A 974 14.26 24.11 14.30
N PHE A 975 15.13 23.21 13.84
CA PHE A 975 15.98 23.44 12.67
C PHE A 975 15.26 23.15 11.35
N LEU A 976 14.52 22.04 11.23
CA LEU A 976 13.92 21.62 9.95
C LEU A 976 12.56 22.28 9.65
N LEU A 977 11.74 22.61 10.65
CA LEU A 977 10.42 23.24 10.41
C LEU A 977 10.52 24.60 9.71
N PRO A 978 11.46 25.50 10.05
CA PRO A 978 11.64 26.74 9.30
C PRO A 978 12.04 26.50 7.84
N LEU A 979 12.90 25.52 7.57
CA LEU A 979 13.31 25.16 6.21
C LEU A 979 12.14 24.58 5.41
N LEU A 980 11.34 23.70 6.03
CA LEU A 980 10.13 23.16 5.44
C LEU A 980 9.12 24.29 5.13
N GLY A 981 8.92 25.21 6.07
CA GLY A 981 8.06 26.38 5.90
C GLY A 981 8.54 27.29 4.76
N LEU A 982 9.84 27.57 4.71
CA LEU A 982 10.44 28.39 3.66
C LEU A 982 10.30 27.75 2.27
N ALA A 983 10.61 26.45 2.14
CA ALA A 983 10.44 25.72 0.89
C ALA A 983 8.96 25.69 0.46
N GLY A 984 8.03 25.57 1.42
CA GLY A 984 6.59 25.62 1.20
C GLY A 984 6.11 26.97 0.67
N LEU A 985 6.59 28.06 1.27
CA LEU A 985 6.30 29.42 0.81
C LEU A 985 6.87 29.67 -0.59
N LEU A 986 8.11 29.26 -0.84
CA LEU A 986 8.75 29.39 -2.16
C LEU A 986 8.04 28.57 -3.24
N LEU A 987 7.42 27.43 -2.89
CA LEU A 987 6.64 26.63 -3.83
C LEU A 987 5.36 27.35 -4.31
N LEU A 988 4.76 28.18 -3.46
CA LEU A 988 3.54 28.95 -3.80
C LEU A 988 3.82 30.09 -4.79
N ARG A 989 5.08 30.52 -4.91
CA ARG A 989 5.50 31.57 -5.85
C ARG A 989 5.35 31.13 -7.31
N GLU A 990 5.14 32.10 -8.20
CA GLU A 990 5.33 31.90 -9.64
C GLU A 990 6.80 31.60 -9.95
N ALA A 991 7.05 30.35 -10.34
CA ALA A 991 8.37 29.86 -10.71
C ALA A 991 8.24 28.84 -11.85
N PRO A 992 9.30 28.68 -12.67
CA PRO A 992 9.36 27.62 -13.66
C PRO A 992 9.01 26.25 -13.06
N PRO A 993 8.33 25.37 -13.81
CA PRO A 993 7.82 24.10 -13.30
C PRO A 993 8.94 23.20 -12.77
N GLU A 994 10.14 23.24 -13.37
CA GLU A 994 11.31 22.49 -12.90
C GLU A 994 11.75 22.95 -11.51
N ARG A 995 11.73 24.28 -11.24
CA ARG A 995 12.08 24.82 -9.92
C ARG A 995 11.04 24.46 -8.88
N ARG A 996 9.74 24.53 -9.23
CA ARG A 996 8.66 24.08 -8.34
C ARG A 996 8.78 22.59 -8.03
N PHE A 997 9.18 21.78 -9.01
CA PHE A 997 9.41 20.36 -8.79
C PHE A 997 10.58 20.11 -7.82
N VAL A 998 11.71 20.80 -7.99
CA VAL A 998 12.85 20.73 -7.06
C VAL A 998 12.45 21.15 -5.64
N LEU A 999 11.70 22.25 -5.48
CA LEU A 999 11.16 22.67 -4.17
C LEU A 999 10.22 21.61 -3.59
N GLY A 1000 9.43 20.94 -4.43
CA GLY A 1000 8.60 19.80 -4.05
C GLY A 1000 9.41 18.61 -3.53
N LEU A 1001 10.52 18.25 -4.19
CA LEU A 1001 11.42 17.19 -3.71
C LEU A 1001 12.05 17.55 -2.36
N ILE A 1002 12.52 18.80 -2.20
CA ILE A 1002 13.04 19.34 -0.93
C ILE A 1002 12.00 19.24 0.18
N LEU A 1003 10.75 19.61 -0.10
CA LEU A 1003 9.65 19.51 0.87
C LEU A 1003 9.39 18.06 1.29
N VAL A 1004 9.37 17.12 0.33
CA VAL A 1004 9.19 15.69 0.61
C VAL A 1004 10.35 15.18 1.47
N GLY A 1005 11.60 15.49 1.12
CA GLY A 1005 12.79 15.09 1.90
C GLY A 1005 12.75 15.62 3.33
N LEU A 1006 12.51 16.93 3.52
CA LEU A 1006 12.39 17.54 4.86
C LEU A 1006 11.22 16.97 5.67
N ALA A 1007 10.08 16.71 5.02
CA ALA A 1007 8.92 16.12 5.67
C ALA A 1007 9.17 14.66 6.09
N LEU A 1008 9.87 13.87 5.27
CA LEU A 1008 10.27 12.52 5.62
C LEU A 1008 11.25 12.51 6.80
N SER A 1009 12.23 13.43 6.82
CA SER A 1009 13.15 13.58 7.96
C SER A 1009 12.42 13.83 9.26
N LEU A 1010 11.40 14.71 9.25
CA LEU A 1010 10.54 14.94 10.42
C LEU A 1010 9.61 13.76 10.71
N GLY A 1011 9.14 13.06 9.68
CA GLY A 1011 8.23 11.90 9.80
C GLY A 1011 8.87 10.75 10.57
N VAL A 1012 10.14 10.42 10.28
CA VAL A 1012 10.94 9.41 10.99
C VAL A 1012 11.13 9.77 12.48
N GLU A 1013 11.09 11.06 12.81
CA GLU A 1013 11.14 11.54 14.19
C GLU A 1013 9.80 11.49 14.91
N VAL A 1014 8.68 11.17 14.26
CA VAL A 1014 7.34 11.20 14.90
C VAL A 1014 6.66 9.83 14.87
N VAL A 1015 6.80 9.11 13.76
CA VAL A 1015 6.01 7.91 13.47
C VAL A 1015 6.94 6.75 13.14
N VAL A 1016 6.65 5.58 13.70
CA VAL A 1016 7.36 4.31 13.43
C VAL A 1016 6.37 3.21 13.09
N LEU A 1017 6.87 2.14 12.48
CA LEU A 1017 6.08 0.94 12.29
C LEU A 1017 5.91 0.19 13.61
N LYS A 1018 4.67 -0.19 13.91
CA LYS A 1018 4.40 -1.01 15.09
C LYS A 1018 5.08 -2.38 14.93
N GLY A 1019 5.97 -2.72 15.87
CA GLY A 1019 6.79 -3.95 15.81
C GLY A 1019 8.15 -3.78 15.13
N ASP A 1020 8.53 -2.55 14.76
CA ASP A 1020 9.92 -2.23 14.39
C ASP A 1020 10.86 -2.43 15.60
N ILE A 1021 12.13 -2.68 15.33
CA ILE A 1021 13.18 -2.72 16.36
C ILE A 1021 13.52 -1.27 16.71
N GLY A 1022 12.81 -0.72 17.69
CA GLY A 1022 12.85 0.70 17.99
C GLY A 1022 12.30 1.53 16.82
N ARG A 1023 13.19 2.18 16.08
CA ARG A 1023 12.88 2.88 14.82
C ARG A 1023 13.86 2.55 13.69
N MET A 1024 14.64 1.47 13.85
CA MET A 1024 15.78 1.15 13.01
C MET A 1024 15.39 1.02 11.53
N ASN A 1025 14.38 0.20 11.21
CA ASN A 1025 13.97 0.00 9.82
C ASN A 1025 13.28 1.23 9.25
N THR A 1026 12.53 1.96 10.08
CA THR A 1026 11.90 3.22 9.69
C THR A 1026 12.96 4.24 9.27
N ALA A 1027 13.99 4.47 10.09
CA ALA A 1027 15.08 5.39 9.77
C ALA A 1027 15.85 4.94 8.53
N PHE A 1028 16.26 3.66 8.49
CA PHE A 1028 17.03 3.09 7.39
C PHE A 1028 16.38 3.32 6.02
N LYS A 1029 15.10 2.93 5.87
CA LYS A 1029 14.42 2.95 4.57
C LYS A 1029 14.18 4.37 4.07
N PHE A 1030 13.75 5.28 4.96
CA PHE A 1030 13.44 6.65 4.55
C PHE A 1030 14.70 7.51 4.40
N TYR A 1031 15.78 7.26 5.14
CA TYR A 1031 17.02 8.05 5.00
C TYR A 1031 17.70 7.82 3.65
N LEU A 1032 17.62 6.61 3.10
CA LEU A 1032 18.06 6.34 1.72
C LEU A 1032 17.25 7.14 0.69
N GLN A 1033 15.93 7.25 0.89
CA GLN A 1033 15.09 8.07 0.01
C GLN A 1033 15.42 9.56 0.15
N ILE A 1034 15.58 10.06 1.39
CA ILE A 1034 15.97 11.45 1.69
C ILE A 1034 17.32 11.79 1.06
N TRP A 1035 18.25 10.84 0.96
CA TRP A 1035 19.54 11.06 0.31
C TRP A 1035 19.42 11.28 -1.20
N VAL A 1036 18.50 10.56 -1.85
CA VAL A 1036 18.30 10.62 -3.31
C VAL A 1036 17.53 11.89 -3.73
N LEU A 1037 16.59 12.33 -2.89
CA LEU A 1037 15.74 13.52 -3.11
C LEU A 1037 16.48 14.82 -2.84
#